data_AF-A0A967N0N6-F1
#
_entry.id   AF-A0A967N0N6-F1
#
_cell.length_a   1.000
_cell.length_b   1.000
_cell.length_c   1.000
_cell.angle_alpha   90.00
_cell.angle_beta   90.00
_cell.angle_gamma   90.00
#
_symmetry.space_group_name_H-M   'P 1'
#
loop_
_entity.id
_entity.type
_entity.pdbx_description
1 polymer ?
#
loop_
_entity_poly.entity_id
_entity_poly.type
_entity_poly.pdbx_seq_one_letter_code
_entity_poly.pdbx_strand_id
1 'polypeptide(L)'
;MLTEKARHKTRLDDIEKVLSELAEKLESKRREREEVNSLIAGDNRRLTASREARSTLSGELAILTDMEKRREGLTSAVKSILKNRSVENKKLDYIEGVLADIVAADFEYASAVEAGLEGKTDALVINSTRRLLSDTQSDGAIGQLDGRVSFLCLDRTEPFVDSKDFSSMECVKGRLVEFLKYDSKYAPLMWKLLGKTILIDSLDSAVELGRGLGSEYQFVTLEGELLSGDGSIKLGPLGKTTGLISRKSRVRQLQQTIANTTSEIETLEEQIEKHNQTSLHLDQLCKDLRTAVYEANTEKMQVSSKISVSEQNIYRLRQEQPLITSEIDLLETEIAGSVQKEYDSKQKLEELEAVNNERTERIEELEGKYAEQKGLLEKQTSRLTDLKVALGQITEQRKGLKQTIAHITSQMQANQSAAESALTEIQSCGEELTKASRDILESEAAVSQMYVEKEKTQESTSKLHKEVEKLIEEQKQTEQHIREKREEKSELEATISELRIEGGQLQVKGQDLVERVQDELQIDLVTAYEDYNQSEVDWDQIREEITALRARIERLGNVNLDAIDEQESLEERHEFLSKQVEDLNLSRAQLQQLINRLNKKSREKFGQTFEEIRVHFQEVFRRLFGGGKADMFLEEAEDILEAGVEIMARPPGKQTRSISLLSGGEKSLTAIALLFAIFKTKPSPFCFLDEIDAALDEANNERFNLMVREFQKDSQFVIITHAKRTMSIADVLFGITMQTKGVSKKISVRFDKFDEEEETVAVA
;
A
#
# COMPACT_ATOMS: atom_id res chain seq x y z
N MET A 1 -39.91 -2.90 15.59
CA MET A 1 -39.19 -1.64 15.91
C MET A 1 -38.31 -1.77 17.17
N LEU A 2 -38.85 -1.74 18.40
CA LEU A 2 -38.01 -1.84 19.62
C LEU A 2 -37.30 -3.21 19.76
N THR A 3 -38.00 -4.29 19.42
CA THR A 3 -37.46 -5.66 19.40
C THR A 3 -36.42 -5.86 18.29
N GLU A 4 -36.62 -5.26 17.12
CA GLU A 4 -35.66 -5.28 16.01
C GLU A 4 -34.40 -4.48 16.33
N LYS A 5 -34.53 -3.31 16.97
CA LYS A 5 -33.41 -2.53 17.48
C LYS A 5 -32.56 -3.34 18.47
N ALA A 6 -33.22 -4.06 19.40
CA ALA A 6 -32.52 -4.91 20.36
C ALA A 6 -31.75 -6.05 19.66
N ARG A 7 -32.37 -6.72 18.68
CA ARG A 7 -31.70 -7.76 17.87
C ARG A 7 -30.51 -7.23 17.06
N HIS A 8 -30.63 -6.05 16.47
CA HIS A 8 -29.53 -5.43 15.74
C HIS A 8 -28.40 -4.98 16.66
N LYS A 9 -28.70 -4.49 17.88
CA LYS A 9 -27.68 -4.19 18.89
C LYS A 9 -26.92 -5.43 19.35
N THR A 10 -27.60 -6.52 19.69
CA THR A 10 -26.90 -7.77 20.06
C THR A 10 -26.03 -8.29 18.91
N ARG A 11 -26.51 -8.18 17.67
CA ARG A 11 -25.72 -8.56 16.50
C ARG A 11 -24.50 -7.65 16.29
N LEU A 12 -24.61 -6.36 16.59
CA LEU A 12 -23.48 -5.42 16.53
C LEU A 12 -22.41 -5.78 17.57
N ASP A 13 -22.81 -6.08 18.80
CA ASP A 13 -21.87 -6.51 19.87
C ASP A 13 -21.13 -7.81 19.49
N ASP A 14 -21.83 -8.77 18.88
CA ASP A 14 -21.21 -10.00 18.38
C ASP A 14 -20.18 -9.73 17.26
N ILE A 15 -20.51 -8.83 16.32
CA ILE A 15 -19.59 -8.43 15.24
C ILE A 15 -18.37 -7.70 15.81
N GLU A 16 -18.54 -6.85 16.83
CA GLU A 16 -17.43 -6.15 17.49
C GLU A 16 -16.47 -7.11 18.19
N LYS A 17 -16.97 -8.17 18.84
CA LYS A 17 -16.12 -9.23 19.40
C LYS A 17 -15.32 -9.94 18.31
N VAL A 18 -15.99 -10.35 17.23
CA VAL A 18 -15.33 -11.02 16.09
C VAL A 18 -14.27 -10.12 15.46
N LEU A 19 -14.54 -8.82 15.31
CA LEU A 19 -13.57 -7.84 14.81
C LEU A 19 -12.35 -7.73 15.73
N SER A 20 -12.53 -7.72 17.05
CA SER A 20 -11.41 -7.67 17.99
C SER A 20 -10.52 -8.91 17.89
N GLU A 21 -11.11 -10.11 17.82
CA GLU A 21 -10.37 -11.37 17.67
C GLU A 21 -9.63 -11.45 16.33
N LEU A 22 -10.26 -10.98 15.24
CA LEU A 22 -9.62 -10.95 13.92
C LEU A 22 -8.47 -9.93 13.87
N ALA A 23 -8.63 -8.78 14.54
CA ALA A 23 -7.58 -7.77 14.63
C ALA A 23 -6.37 -8.26 15.42
N GLU A 24 -6.58 -8.92 16.58
CA GLU A 24 -5.50 -9.53 17.36
C GLU A 24 -4.76 -10.62 16.57
N LYS A 25 -5.49 -11.49 15.88
CA LYS A 25 -4.90 -12.51 15.00
C LYS A 25 -4.07 -11.87 13.89
N LEU A 26 -4.58 -10.81 13.26
CA LEU A 26 -3.87 -10.09 12.20
C LEU A 26 -2.59 -9.42 12.73
N GLU A 27 -2.60 -8.82 13.91
CA GLU A 27 -1.40 -8.27 14.54
C GLU A 27 -0.37 -9.35 14.88
N SER A 28 -0.80 -10.49 15.44
CA SER A 28 0.11 -11.60 15.77
C SER A 28 0.83 -12.13 14.52
N LYS A 29 0.10 -12.30 13.41
CA LYS A 29 0.66 -12.78 12.14
C LYS A 29 1.54 -11.75 11.43
N ARG A 30 1.28 -10.45 11.62
CA ARG A 30 2.21 -9.40 11.18
C ARG A 30 3.53 -9.44 11.94
N ARG A 31 3.51 -9.64 13.25
CA ARG A 31 4.74 -9.76 14.06
C ARG A 31 5.55 -10.98 13.66
N GLU A 32 4.91 -12.15 13.52
CA GLU A 32 5.58 -13.37 13.02
C GLU A 32 6.24 -13.13 11.65
N ARG A 33 5.58 -12.37 10.76
CA ARG A 33 6.14 -12.02 9.45
C ARG A 33 7.35 -11.10 9.56
N GLU A 34 7.29 -10.07 10.42
CA GLU A 34 8.42 -9.16 10.64
C GLU A 34 9.64 -9.90 11.20
N GLU A 35 9.42 -10.83 12.13
CA GLU A 35 10.49 -11.70 12.67
C GLU A 35 11.11 -12.56 11.56
N VAL A 36 10.30 -13.24 10.75
CA VAL A 36 10.80 -14.07 9.64
C VAL A 36 11.55 -13.21 8.60
N ASN A 37 11.07 -12.02 8.27
CA ASN A 37 11.77 -11.12 7.35
C ASN A 37 13.11 -10.62 7.93
N SER A 38 13.19 -10.42 9.24
CA SER A 38 14.45 -10.07 9.90
C SER A 38 15.47 -11.21 9.85
N LEU A 39 15.01 -12.46 9.99
CA LEU A 39 15.84 -13.66 9.85
C LEU A 39 16.34 -13.80 8.41
N ILE A 40 15.47 -13.64 7.41
CA ILE A 40 15.84 -13.64 5.98
C ILE A 40 16.91 -12.58 5.68
N ALA A 41 16.78 -11.38 6.23
CA ALA A 41 17.77 -10.33 6.05
C ALA A 41 19.13 -10.68 6.70
N GLY A 42 19.09 -11.30 7.89
CA GLY A 42 20.29 -11.80 8.57
C GLY A 42 21.00 -12.91 7.79
N ASP A 43 20.24 -13.90 7.32
CA ASP A 43 20.78 -15.04 6.58
C ASP A 43 21.31 -14.63 5.21
N ASN A 44 20.65 -13.69 4.52
CA ASN A 44 21.18 -13.13 3.27
C ASN A 44 22.52 -12.40 3.47
N ARG A 45 22.69 -11.66 4.57
CA ARG A 45 23.99 -11.03 4.89
C ARG A 45 25.08 -12.06 5.12
N ARG A 46 24.77 -13.14 5.86
CA ARG A 46 25.70 -14.26 6.07
C ARG A 46 26.03 -14.98 4.77
N LEU A 47 25.04 -15.21 3.92
CA LEU A 47 25.20 -15.83 2.61
C LEU A 47 26.14 -15.03 1.71
N THR A 48 25.96 -13.71 1.63
CA THR A 48 26.86 -12.85 0.85
C THR A 48 28.29 -12.89 1.39
N ALA A 49 28.47 -12.78 2.70
CA ALA A 49 29.79 -12.88 3.33
C ALA A 49 30.47 -14.24 3.06
N SER A 50 29.74 -15.36 3.18
CA SER A 50 30.28 -16.69 2.88
C SER A 50 30.58 -16.87 1.39
N ARG A 51 29.80 -16.28 0.48
CA ARG A 51 30.07 -16.30 -0.97
C ARG A 51 31.33 -15.49 -1.34
N GLU A 52 31.53 -14.33 -0.73
CA GLU A 52 32.73 -13.51 -0.90
C GLU A 52 33.97 -14.25 -0.36
N ALA A 53 33.87 -14.84 0.84
CA ALA A 53 34.91 -15.68 1.42
C ALA A 53 35.25 -16.87 0.51
N ARG A 54 34.25 -17.57 -0.04
CA ARG A 54 34.49 -18.65 -1.01
C ARG A 54 35.17 -18.15 -2.28
N SER A 55 34.77 -17.00 -2.81
CA SER A 55 35.36 -16.43 -4.04
C SER A 55 36.84 -16.08 -3.85
N THR A 56 37.17 -15.43 -2.73
CA THR A 56 38.56 -15.08 -2.39
C THR A 56 39.43 -16.33 -2.19
N LEU A 57 38.96 -17.31 -1.41
CA LEU A 57 39.65 -18.59 -1.21
C LEU A 57 39.81 -19.38 -2.52
N SER A 58 38.79 -19.37 -3.39
CA SER A 58 38.86 -20.02 -4.70
C SER A 58 39.83 -19.33 -5.64
N GLY A 59 39.96 -18.00 -5.56
CA GLY A 59 40.96 -17.24 -6.30
C GLY A 59 42.39 -17.60 -5.86
N GLU A 60 42.64 -17.66 -4.55
CA GLU A 60 43.93 -18.10 -3.99
C GLU A 60 44.27 -19.53 -4.43
N LEU A 61 43.29 -20.45 -4.36
CA LEU A 61 43.45 -21.83 -4.82
C LEU A 61 43.76 -21.91 -6.32
N ALA A 62 43.08 -21.13 -7.17
CA ALA A 62 43.32 -21.13 -8.61
C ALA A 62 44.75 -20.68 -8.95
N ILE A 63 45.26 -19.66 -8.27
CA ILE A 63 46.64 -19.19 -8.44
C ILE A 63 47.63 -20.27 -8.01
N LEU A 64 47.46 -20.82 -6.79
CA LEU A 64 48.39 -21.82 -6.26
C LEU A 64 48.38 -23.13 -7.08
N THR A 65 47.22 -23.55 -7.56
CA THR A 65 47.10 -24.72 -8.44
C THR A 65 47.67 -24.48 -9.84
N ASP A 66 47.58 -23.27 -10.40
CA ASP A 66 48.25 -22.93 -11.65
C ASP A 66 49.78 -22.92 -11.48
N MET A 67 50.28 -22.38 -10.36
CA MET A 67 51.71 -22.46 -10.00
C MET A 67 52.20 -23.91 -9.86
N GLU A 68 51.40 -24.79 -9.24
CA GLU A 68 51.69 -26.23 -9.12
C GLU A 68 51.72 -26.91 -10.51
N LYS A 69 50.73 -26.63 -11.38
CA LYS A 69 50.68 -27.17 -12.75
C LYS A 69 51.85 -26.70 -13.61
N ARG A 70 52.26 -25.44 -13.48
CA ARG A 70 53.46 -24.87 -14.13
C ARG A 70 54.77 -25.38 -13.50
N ARG A 71 54.67 -26.14 -12.39
CA ARG A 71 55.78 -26.66 -11.59
C ARG A 71 56.75 -25.56 -11.21
N GLU A 72 56.24 -24.40 -10.87
CA GLU A 72 57.02 -23.20 -10.57
C GLU A 72 57.84 -23.39 -9.28
N GLY A 73 59.17 -23.23 -9.35
CA GLY A 73 60.10 -23.58 -8.27
C GLY A 73 61.08 -24.70 -8.64
N LEU A 74 60.69 -25.64 -9.51
CA LEU A 74 61.62 -26.68 -10.00
C LEU A 74 62.59 -26.12 -11.06
N THR A 75 63.86 -26.55 -11.00
CA THR A 75 64.86 -26.24 -12.03
C THR A 75 64.46 -26.77 -13.41
N SER A 76 64.91 -26.10 -14.48
CA SER A 76 64.64 -26.47 -15.88
C SER A 76 65.03 -27.93 -16.19
N ALA A 77 66.13 -28.39 -15.60
CA ALA A 77 66.64 -29.76 -15.69
C ALA A 77 65.71 -30.80 -15.03
N VAL A 78 65.12 -30.50 -13.86
CA VAL A 78 64.14 -31.40 -13.22
C VAL A 78 62.82 -31.42 -13.99
N LYS A 79 62.40 -30.27 -14.55
CA LYS A 79 61.20 -30.16 -15.38
C LYS A 79 61.29 -30.96 -16.68
N SER A 80 62.44 -30.98 -17.35
CA SER A 80 62.65 -31.76 -18.59
C SER A 80 62.64 -33.27 -18.30
N ILE A 81 63.28 -33.71 -17.23
CA ILE A 81 63.26 -35.12 -16.78
C ILE A 81 61.82 -35.58 -16.49
N LEU A 82 61.04 -34.77 -15.76
CA LEU A 82 59.66 -35.11 -15.43
C LEU A 82 58.68 -34.99 -16.62
N LYS A 83 58.96 -34.16 -17.63
CA LYS A 83 58.19 -34.10 -18.89
C LYS A 83 58.46 -35.31 -19.78
N ASN A 84 59.72 -35.76 -19.85
CA ASN A 84 60.11 -36.96 -20.59
C ASN A 84 59.51 -38.26 -20.00
N ARG A 85 59.12 -38.22 -18.71
CA ARG A 85 58.33 -39.28 -18.05
C ARG A 85 56.86 -39.30 -18.48
N SER A 86 56.25 -38.16 -18.81
CA SER A 86 54.79 -38.01 -18.82
C SER A 86 54.07 -38.26 -20.15
N VAL A 87 54.75 -38.52 -21.27
CA VAL A 87 54.06 -38.61 -22.59
C VAL A 87 54.20 -39.96 -23.31
N GLU A 88 55.37 -40.57 -23.48
CA GLU A 88 55.42 -41.73 -24.43
C GLU A 88 56.58 -42.73 -24.27
N ASN A 89 57.47 -42.59 -23.28
CA ASN A 89 58.63 -43.47 -23.12
C ASN A 89 58.72 -44.03 -21.69
N LYS A 90 58.38 -45.32 -21.50
CA LYS A 90 58.71 -46.12 -20.29
C LYS A 90 60.23 -46.35 -20.10
N LYS A 91 61.08 -45.37 -20.43
CA LYS A 91 62.54 -45.46 -20.31
C LYS A 91 63.05 -45.12 -18.90
N LEU A 92 62.28 -44.40 -18.09
CA LEU A 92 62.69 -43.90 -16.76
C LEU A 92 61.81 -44.44 -15.61
N ASP A 93 61.53 -45.75 -15.61
CA ASP A 93 60.70 -46.42 -14.58
C ASP A 93 61.35 -46.46 -13.18
N TYR A 94 62.65 -46.15 -13.09
CA TYR A 94 63.39 -46.11 -11.82
C TYR A 94 63.31 -44.77 -11.08
N ILE A 95 62.66 -43.75 -11.66
CA ILE A 95 62.47 -42.42 -11.04
C ILE A 95 61.04 -42.34 -10.49
N GLU A 96 60.90 -42.39 -9.16
CA GLU A 96 59.60 -42.39 -8.47
C GLU A 96 58.93 -41.01 -8.50
N GLY A 97 59.71 -39.92 -8.33
CA GLY A 97 59.20 -38.56 -8.35
C GLY A 97 60.11 -37.55 -7.64
N VAL A 98 59.63 -36.33 -7.48
CA VAL A 98 60.28 -35.29 -6.68
C VAL A 98 59.99 -35.54 -5.20
N LEU A 99 60.96 -35.28 -4.32
CA LEU A 99 60.79 -35.44 -2.88
C LEU A 99 59.58 -34.64 -2.35
N ALA A 100 59.40 -33.39 -2.80
CA ALA A 100 58.26 -32.55 -2.46
C ALA A 100 56.89 -33.12 -2.89
N ASP A 101 56.85 -34.05 -3.86
CA ASP A 101 55.60 -34.70 -4.28
C ASP A 101 55.24 -35.92 -3.43
N ILE A 102 56.25 -36.59 -2.87
CA ILE A 102 56.14 -37.84 -2.11
C ILE A 102 55.77 -37.56 -0.64
N VAL A 103 56.14 -36.38 -0.14
CA VAL A 103 55.93 -35.97 1.25
C VAL A 103 54.71 -35.08 1.37
N ALA A 104 53.88 -35.34 2.39
CA ALA A 104 52.77 -34.49 2.78
C ALA A 104 52.88 -34.09 4.25
N ALA A 105 52.58 -32.83 4.56
CA ALA A 105 52.50 -32.32 5.93
C ALA A 105 51.17 -31.57 6.11
N ASP A 106 50.73 -31.43 7.35
CA ASP A 106 49.63 -30.51 7.66
C ASP A 106 50.16 -29.06 7.61
N PHE A 107 49.31 -28.09 7.23
CA PHE A 107 49.74 -26.73 6.92
C PHE A 107 50.54 -26.07 8.05
N GLU A 108 50.14 -26.32 9.30
CA GLU A 108 50.81 -25.79 10.50
C GLU A 108 52.29 -26.20 10.60
N TYR A 109 52.65 -27.38 10.07
CA TYR A 109 54.01 -27.92 10.14
C TYR A 109 54.74 -27.84 8.78
N ALA A 110 54.06 -27.44 7.71
CA ALA A 110 54.61 -27.50 6.36
C ALA A 110 55.82 -26.58 6.18
N SER A 111 55.82 -25.40 6.80
CA SER A 111 56.97 -24.47 6.78
C SER A 111 58.18 -25.04 7.53
N ALA A 112 57.96 -25.71 8.66
CA ALA A 112 59.01 -26.38 9.42
C ALA A 112 59.62 -27.57 8.64
N VAL A 113 58.77 -28.38 8.00
CA VAL A 113 59.19 -29.50 7.14
C VAL A 113 60.02 -29.01 5.95
N GLU A 114 59.60 -27.90 5.34
CA GLU A 114 60.29 -27.30 4.20
C GLU A 114 61.67 -26.75 4.60
N ALA A 115 61.77 -26.09 5.76
CA ALA A 115 63.05 -25.66 6.32
C ALA A 115 63.99 -26.83 6.64
N GLY A 116 63.47 -27.95 7.16
CA GLY A 116 64.25 -29.17 7.41
C GLY A 116 64.74 -29.86 6.13
N LEU A 117 64.04 -29.69 5.01
CA LEU A 117 64.38 -30.27 3.69
C LEU A 117 65.07 -29.29 2.75
N GLU A 118 65.45 -28.11 3.23
CA GLU A 118 66.01 -27.04 2.42
C GLU A 118 67.23 -27.50 1.58
N GLY A 119 67.19 -27.25 0.27
CA GLY A 119 68.21 -27.71 -0.69
C GLY A 119 68.05 -29.16 -1.17
N LYS A 120 67.07 -29.91 -0.65
CA LYS A 120 66.75 -31.29 -1.06
C LYS A 120 65.29 -31.46 -1.53
N THR A 121 64.47 -30.42 -1.47
CA THR A 121 63.06 -30.42 -1.92
C THR A 121 62.90 -30.78 -3.40
N ASP A 122 63.83 -30.32 -4.24
CA ASP A 122 63.85 -30.54 -5.70
C ASP A 122 64.51 -31.87 -6.10
N ALA A 123 64.94 -32.68 -5.12
CA ALA A 123 65.66 -33.90 -5.40
C ALA A 123 64.73 -34.99 -5.96
N LEU A 124 65.22 -35.74 -6.94
CA LEU A 124 64.51 -36.85 -7.55
C LEU A 124 64.80 -38.15 -6.80
N VAL A 125 63.77 -38.84 -6.34
CA VAL A 125 63.87 -40.13 -5.66
C VAL A 125 63.95 -41.25 -6.70
N ILE A 126 64.95 -42.13 -6.56
CA ILE A 126 65.20 -43.23 -7.47
C ILE A 126 65.31 -44.58 -6.74
N ASN A 127 64.79 -45.62 -7.40
CA ASN A 127 64.81 -46.98 -6.90
C ASN A 127 66.11 -47.72 -7.20
N SER A 128 66.92 -47.31 -8.18
CA SER A 128 68.16 -48.03 -8.51
C SER A 128 69.31 -47.18 -9.03
N THR A 129 70.43 -47.14 -8.29
CA THR A 129 71.63 -46.37 -8.67
C THR A 129 72.32 -46.92 -9.93
N ARG A 130 72.28 -48.24 -10.14
CA ARG A 130 72.93 -48.88 -11.29
C ARG A 130 72.31 -48.45 -12.63
N ARG A 131 70.98 -48.24 -12.67
CA ARG A 131 70.25 -47.81 -13.88
C ARG A 131 70.44 -46.33 -14.19
N LEU A 132 70.54 -45.47 -13.15
CA LEU A 132 70.90 -44.06 -13.33
C LEU A 132 72.29 -43.90 -13.96
N LEU A 133 73.27 -44.70 -13.50
CA LEU A 133 74.64 -44.65 -14.00
C LEU A 133 74.79 -45.18 -15.43
N SER A 134 73.93 -46.12 -15.87
CA SER A 134 73.92 -46.56 -17.27
C SER A 134 73.30 -45.51 -18.20
N ASP A 135 72.20 -44.86 -17.79
CA ASP A 135 71.52 -43.84 -18.60
C ASP A 135 72.30 -42.51 -18.71
N THR A 136 73.26 -42.27 -17.83
CA THR A 136 74.20 -41.13 -17.90
C THR A 136 75.39 -41.40 -18.84
N GLN A 137 75.70 -42.65 -19.14
CA GLN A 137 76.84 -43.08 -19.97
C GLN A 137 76.44 -43.29 -21.44
N SER A 138 75.24 -43.79 -21.70
CA SER A 138 74.64 -43.75 -23.04
C SER A 138 74.07 -42.35 -23.30
N ASP A 139 74.05 -41.91 -24.56
CA ASP A 139 73.59 -40.61 -25.12
C ASP A 139 72.09 -40.30 -24.86
N GLY A 140 71.60 -40.60 -23.66
CA GLY A 140 70.24 -40.37 -23.19
C GLY A 140 70.10 -39.01 -22.52
N ALA A 141 68.86 -38.55 -22.43
CA ALA A 141 68.43 -37.21 -21.99
C ALA A 141 68.92 -36.70 -20.62
N ILE A 142 69.76 -37.46 -19.90
CA ILE A 142 70.41 -37.08 -18.63
C ILE A 142 71.84 -36.57 -18.88
N GLY A 143 72.45 -36.82 -20.05
CA GLY A 143 73.78 -36.30 -20.42
C GLY A 143 73.79 -34.81 -20.85
N GLN A 144 72.66 -34.29 -21.36
CA GLN A 144 72.47 -32.89 -21.77
C GLN A 144 71.59 -32.12 -20.78
N LEU A 145 71.97 -32.13 -19.49
CA LEU A 145 71.23 -31.39 -18.47
C LEU A 145 71.73 -29.95 -18.35
N ASP A 146 70.79 -29.01 -18.40
CA ASP A 146 71.01 -27.57 -18.29
C ASP A 146 71.05 -27.11 -16.81
N GLY A 147 71.71 -27.89 -15.94
CA GLY A 147 71.79 -27.61 -14.50
C GLY A 147 72.14 -28.81 -13.62
N ARG A 148 72.38 -28.55 -12.32
CA ARG A 148 72.65 -29.59 -11.31
C ARG A 148 71.34 -30.18 -10.77
N VAL A 149 71.24 -31.51 -10.75
CA VAL A 149 70.09 -32.25 -10.22
C VAL A 149 70.56 -33.20 -9.12
N SER A 150 69.90 -33.14 -7.96
CA SER A 150 70.16 -34.04 -6.83
C SER A 150 69.29 -35.30 -6.95
N PHE A 151 69.91 -36.48 -6.89
CA PHE A 151 69.19 -37.77 -6.89
C PHE A 151 69.32 -38.45 -5.52
N LEU A 152 68.20 -38.89 -4.94
CA LEU A 152 68.13 -39.63 -3.68
C LEU A 152 67.87 -41.11 -3.97
N CYS A 153 68.82 -41.98 -3.62
CA CYS A 153 68.74 -43.41 -3.91
C CYS A 153 68.19 -44.21 -2.72
N LEU A 154 67.11 -44.97 -2.94
CA LEU A 154 66.54 -45.89 -1.92
C LEU A 154 67.41 -47.14 -1.69
N ASP A 155 68.18 -47.57 -2.69
CA ASP A 155 69.09 -48.73 -2.59
C ASP A 155 70.28 -48.52 -1.64
N ARG A 156 70.60 -47.27 -1.30
CA ARG A 156 71.76 -46.88 -0.48
C ARG A 156 71.40 -46.17 0.82
N THR A 157 70.13 -46.20 1.21
CA THR A 157 69.68 -45.67 2.50
C THR A 157 69.91 -46.71 3.59
N GLU A 158 70.93 -46.49 4.43
CA GLU A 158 71.10 -47.22 5.68
C GLU A 158 69.94 -46.91 6.65
N PRO A 159 69.46 -47.89 7.42
CA PRO A 159 68.42 -47.67 8.41
C PRO A 159 68.92 -46.71 9.49
N PHE A 160 68.12 -45.69 9.78
CA PHE A 160 68.39 -44.72 10.83
C PHE A 160 68.32 -45.41 12.20
N VAL A 161 69.39 -45.31 12.98
CA VAL A 161 69.45 -45.79 14.37
C VAL A 161 69.78 -44.57 15.24
N ASP A 162 68.85 -44.20 16.12
CA ASP A 162 69.07 -43.20 17.16
C ASP A 162 68.78 -43.82 18.53
N SER A 163 69.54 -43.42 19.52
CA SER A 163 69.62 -44.04 20.85
C SER A 163 69.22 -43.09 21.99
N LYS A 164 68.72 -41.89 21.66
CA LYS A 164 68.29 -40.89 22.65
C LYS A 164 66.78 -40.66 22.59
N ASP A 165 66.16 -40.67 23.78
CA ASP A 165 64.76 -40.30 24.00
C ASP A 165 64.66 -38.81 24.33
N PHE A 166 63.78 -38.11 23.61
CA PHE A 166 63.55 -36.66 23.76
C PHE A 166 62.24 -36.33 24.50
N SER A 167 61.50 -37.35 24.95
CA SER A 167 60.18 -37.22 25.57
C SER A 167 60.17 -36.56 26.96
N SER A 168 61.34 -36.31 27.57
CA SER A 168 61.48 -35.72 28.90
C SER A 168 61.68 -34.20 28.91
N MET A 169 61.63 -33.54 27.75
CA MET A 169 61.89 -32.10 27.60
C MET A 169 60.66 -31.36 27.09
N GLU A 170 60.10 -30.46 27.90
CA GLU A 170 58.84 -29.73 27.63
C GLU A 170 58.92 -28.80 26.41
N CYS A 171 60.13 -28.36 26.02
CA CYS A 171 60.35 -27.43 24.91
C CYS A 171 60.41 -28.11 23.53
N VAL A 172 60.33 -29.46 23.48
CA VAL A 172 60.43 -30.25 22.25
C VAL A 172 59.07 -30.86 21.92
N LYS A 173 58.51 -30.47 20.77
CA LYS A 173 57.22 -31.00 20.29
C LYS A 173 57.32 -32.42 19.72
N GLY A 174 58.49 -32.81 19.24
CA GLY A 174 58.76 -34.14 18.70
C GLY A 174 59.76 -34.11 17.55
N ARG A 175 59.99 -35.27 16.93
CA ARG A 175 60.81 -35.34 15.71
C ARG A 175 59.98 -34.91 14.52
N LEU A 176 60.57 -34.17 13.60
CA LEU A 176 59.84 -33.63 12.44
C LEU A 176 59.24 -34.73 11.55
N VAL A 177 59.83 -35.92 11.54
CA VAL A 177 59.33 -37.11 10.81
C VAL A 177 57.95 -37.57 11.29
N GLU A 178 57.62 -37.36 12.56
CA GLU A 178 56.37 -37.82 13.17
C GLU A 178 55.16 -37.00 12.70
N PHE A 179 55.40 -35.79 12.20
CA PHE A 179 54.38 -34.87 11.67
C PHE A 179 54.23 -34.96 10.15
N LEU A 180 54.84 -35.98 9.51
CA LEU A 180 54.79 -36.22 8.07
C LEU A 180 53.87 -37.40 7.72
N LYS A 181 53.19 -37.26 6.58
CA LYS A 181 52.43 -38.32 5.91
C LYS A 181 53.22 -38.75 4.67
N TYR A 182 53.68 -40.00 4.65
CA TYR A 182 54.42 -40.60 3.53
C TYR A 182 54.13 -42.11 3.41
N ASP A 183 54.37 -42.70 2.23
CA ASP A 183 54.23 -44.16 2.04
C ASP A 183 55.38 -44.92 2.74
N SER A 184 55.04 -46.03 3.40
CA SER A 184 55.94 -46.95 4.12
C SER A 184 57.25 -47.28 3.39
N LYS A 185 57.22 -47.35 2.05
CA LYS A 185 58.40 -47.59 1.19
C LYS A 185 59.49 -46.53 1.31
N TYR A 186 59.12 -45.29 1.64
CA TYR A 186 60.04 -44.16 1.78
C TYR A 186 60.48 -43.92 3.23
N ALA A 187 60.02 -44.73 4.19
CA ALA A 187 60.34 -44.55 5.60
C ALA A 187 61.86 -44.48 5.88
N PRO A 188 62.72 -45.38 5.35
CA PRO A 188 64.16 -45.31 5.60
C PRO A 188 64.81 -44.00 5.10
N LEU A 189 64.28 -43.45 4.00
CA LEU A 189 64.74 -42.18 3.44
C LEU A 189 64.31 -40.99 4.31
N MET A 190 63.06 -40.98 4.78
CA MET A 190 62.53 -39.89 5.61
C MET A 190 63.21 -39.84 6.97
N TRP A 191 63.40 -41.00 7.61
CA TRP A 191 64.13 -41.09 8.88
C TRP A 191 65.60 -40.67 8.74
N LYS A 192 66.25 -40.95 7.61
CA LYS A 192 67.61 -40.46 7.35
C LYS A 192 67.68 -38.94 7.16
N LEU A 193 66.70 -38.35 6.49
CA LEU A 193 66.70 -36.93 6.15
C LEU A 193 66.26 -36.04 7.31
N LEU A 194 65.23 -36.45 8.05
CA LEU A 194 64.56 -35.62 9.05
C LEU A 194 64.55 -36.25 10.45
N GLY A 195 65.07 -37.46 10.64
CA GLY A 195 65.09 -38.14 11.94
C GLY A 195 66.01 -37.48 12.98
N LYS A 196 66.97 -36.67 12.52
CA LYS A 196 67.82 -35.81 13.38
C LYS A 196 67.29 -34.39 13.51
N THR A 197 66.13 -34.08 12.93
CA THR A 197 65.51 -32.76 12.95
C THR A 197 64.40 -32.72 13.99
N ILE A 198 64.53 -31.82 14.95
CA ILE A 198 63.65 -31.72 16.12
C ILE A 198 62.84 -30.43 16.04
N LEU A 199 61.54 -30.53 16.29
CA LEU A 199 60.63 -29.38 16.32
C LEU A 199 60.60 -28.76 17.72
N ILE A 200 60.87 -27.46 17.79
CA ILE A 200 60.97 -26.67 19.04
C ILE A 200 60.07 -25.42 18.94
N ASP A 201 59.60 -24.92 20.08
CA ASP A 201 58.74 -23.73 20.13
C ASP A 201 59.45 -22.41 19.86
N SER A 202 60.70 -22.23 20.33
CA SER A 202 61.47 -20.99 20.18
C SER A 202 62.93 -21.25 19.82
N LEU A 203 63.52 -20.32 19.05
CA LEU A 203 64.93 -20.32 18.68
C LEU A 203 65.85 -20.25 19.90
N ASP A 204 65.44 -19.53 20.95
CA ASP A 204 66.23 -19.41 22.19
C ASP A 204 66.41 -20.77 22.86
N SER A 205 65.33 -21.55 22.92
CA SER A 205 65.34 -22.93 23.43
C SER A 205 66.19 -23.86 22.53
N ALA A 206 66.20 -23.63 21.22
CA ALA A 206 67.04 -24.38 20.29
C ALA A 206 68.54 -24.12 20.51
N VAL A 207 68.94 -22.88 20.82
CA VAL A 207 70.34 -22.50 21.11
C VAL A 207 70.81 -23.09 22.45
N GLU A 208 69.96 -23.10 23.48
CA GLU A 208 70.28 -23.73 24.76
C GLU A 208 70.45 -25.25 24.64
N LEU A 209 69.53 -25.91 23.94
CA LEU A 209 69.58 -27.37 23.72
C LEU A 209 70.72 -27.78 22.79
N GLY A 210 71.05 -26.95 21.78
CA GLY A 210 72.19 -27.18 20.89
C GLY A 210 73.57 -27.07 21.55
N ARG A 211 73.68 -26.49 22.75
CA ARG A 211 74.93 -26.53 23.55
C ARG A 211 75.10 -27.86 24.28
N GLY A 212 74.02 -28.55 24.63
CA GLY A 212 74.04 -29.81 25.37
C GLY A 212 73.97 -31.07 24.50
N LEU A 213 73.23 -31.00 23.39
CA LEU A 213 73.22 -32.01 22.34
C LEU A 213 74.22 -31.57 21.28
N GLY A 214 75.33 -32.30 21.13
CA GLY A 214 76.40 -31.97 20.18
C GLY A 214 75.91 -31.85 18.73
N SER A 215 76.86 -31.59 17.81
CA SER A 215 76.67 -31.24 16.39
C SER A 215 75.90 -32.23 15.50
N GLU A 216 75.22 -33.21 16.07
CA GLU A 216 74.50 -34.27 15.39
C GLU A 216 73.03 -33.93 15.08
N TYR A 217 72.39 -33.00 15.82
CA TYR A 217 70.97 -32.68 15.68
C TYR A 217 70.71 -31.31 15.05
N GLN A 218 69.58 -31.20 14.37
CA GLN A 218 69.07 -29.96 13.79
C GLN A 218 67.78 -29.56 14.51
N PHE A 219 67.58 -28.26 14.72
CA PHE A 219 66.41 -27.74 15.42
C PHE A 219 65.65 -26.78 14.51
N VAL A 220 64.32 -26.93 14.47
CA VAL A 220 63.43 -26.15 13.61
C VAL A 220 62.27 -25.60 14.43
N THR A 221 61.89 -24.33 14.21
CA THR A 221 60.68 -23.72 14.77
C THR A 221 59.48 -23.84 13.82
N LEU A 222 58.26 -23.63 14.33
CA LEU A 222 57.04 -23.65 13.50
C LEU A 222 57.07 -22.59 12.37
N GLU A 223 57.77 -21.48 12.59
CA GLU A 223 57.92 -20.40 11.62
C GLU A 223 58.97 -20.70 10.53
N GLY A 224 59.68 -21.82 10.63
CA GLY A 224 60.66 -22.28 9.64
C GLY A 224 62.08 -21.79 9.88
N GLU A 225 62.41 -21.33 11.08
CA GLU A 225 63.78 -20.99 11.46
C GLU A 225 64.57 -22.27 11.74
N LEU A 226 65.78 -22.37 11.19
CA LEU A 226 66.60 -23.60 11.26
C LEU A 226 67.93 -23.31 11.96
N LEU A 227 68.24 -24.07 13.01
CA LEU A 227 69.56 -24.19 13.62
C LEU A 227 70.16 -25.54 13.23
N SER A 228 71.23 -25.51 12.45
CA SER A 228 71.94 -26.72 12.01
C SER A 228 72.96 -27.20 13.05
N GLY A 229 73.25 -28.50 13.09
CA GLY A 229 74.26 -29.09 13.99
C GLY A 229 75.68 -28.51 13.82
N ASP A 230 76.00 -27.92 12.67
CA ASP A 230 77.25 -27.21 12.41
C ASP A 230 77.31 -25.79 13.02
N GLY A 231 76.24 -25.37 13.73
CA GLY A 231 76.13 -24.05 14.36
C GLY A 231 75.64 -22.93 13.43
N SER A 232 75.21 -23.25 12.20
CA SER A 232 74.62 -22.27 11.29
C SER A 232 73.14 -22.04 11.61
N ILE A 233 72.75 -20.77 11.70
CA ILE A 233 71.36 -20.34 11.91
C ILE A 233 70.85 -19.73 10.61
N LYS A 234 69.68 -20.18 10.15
CA LYS A 234 68.97 -19.59 9.02
C LYS A 234 67.67 -18.94 9.52
N LEU A 235 67.57 -17.64 9.27
CA LEU A 235 66.43 -16.79 9.64
C LEU A 235 65.90 -16.10 8.39
N GLY A 236 64.57 -15.95 8.31
CA GLY A 236 63.89 -15.21 7.25
C GLY A 236 62.84 -16.03 6.49
N PRO A 237 61.93 -15.37 5.78
CA PRO A 237 60.86 -16.04 5.05
C PRO A 237 61.42 -16.90 3.92
N LEU A 238 60.94 -18.14 3.81
CA LEU A 238 61.24 -19.04 2.71
C LEU A 238 60.95 -18.33 1.37
N GLY A 239 61.96 -18.27 0.48
CA GLY A 239 61.87 -17.52 -0.78
C GLY A 239 60.77 -18.03 -1.73
N LYS A 240 60.31 -17.16 -2.64
CA LYS A 240 59.24 -17.44 -3.63
C LYS A 240 59.51 -18.65 -4.55
N THR A 241 60.70 -19.24 -4.55
CA THR A 241 61.05 -20.41 -5.38
C THR A 241 61.11 -21.72 -4.61
N THR A 242 61.16 -21.69 -3.27
CA THR A 242 61.52 -22.87 -2.45
C THR A 242 60.36 -23.43 -1.61
N GLY A 243 59.15 -22.89 -1.72
CA GLY A 243 57.97 -23.28 -0.93
C GLY A 243 57.05 -24.31 -1.61
N LEU A 244 57.55 -25.46 -2.05
CA LEU A 244 56.75 -26.47 -2.78
C LEU A 244 55.81 -27.27 -1.85
N ILE A 245 56.28 -27.66 -0.67
CA ILE A 245 55.53 -28.49 0.29
C ILE A 245 54.48 -27.65 1.03
N SER A 246 54.84 -26.42 1.43
CA SER A 246 53.92 -25.45 2.04
C SER A 246 52.78 -25.07 1.10
N ARG A 247 53.06 -24.83 -0.19
CA ARG A 247 52.02 -24.58 -1.21
C ARG A 247 51.05 -25.74 -1.37
N LYS A 248 51.56 -26.97 -1.48
CA LYS A 248 50.71 -28.16 -1.68
C LYS A 248 49.82 -28.43 -0.46
N SER A 249 50.35 -28.20 0.73
CA SER A 249 49.62 -28.30 1.99
C SER A 249 48.57 -27.19 2.11
N ARG A 250 48.89 -25.96 1.69
CA ARG A 250 47.96 -24.83 1.59
C ARG A 250 46.83 -25.09 0.60
N VAL A 251 47.12 -25.68 -0.57
CA VAL A 251 46.10 -26.07 -1.56
C VAL A 251 45.12 -27.07 -0.96
N ARG A 252 45.58 -28.10 -0.24
CA ARG A 252 44.69 -29.06 0.43
C ARG A 252 43.84 -28.41 1.51
N GLN A 253 44.43 -27.53 2.32
CA GLN A 253 43.69 -26.78 3.34
C GLN A 253 42.61 -25.90 2.69
N LEU A 254 42.95 -25.15 1.66
CA LEU A 254 42.00 -24.30 0.91
C LEU A 254 40.87 -25.14 0.29
N GLN A 255 41.17 -26.32 -0.27
CA GLN A 255 40.15 -27.24 -0.77
C GLN A 255 39.16 -27.67 0.31
N GLN A 256 39.66 -28.01 1.50
CA GLN A 256 38.82 -28.43 2.62
C GLN A 256 37.99 -27.26 3.18
N THR A 257 38.59 -26.06 3.32
CA THR A 257 37.89 -24.86 3.77
C THR A 257 36.80 -24.46 2.78
N ILE A 258 37.11 -24.47 1.47
CA ILE A 258 36.11 -24.19 0.42
C ILE A 258 34.96 -25.20 0.49
N ALA A 259 35.25 -26.49 0.70
CA ALA A 259 34.23 -27.53 0.84
C ALA A 259 33.29 -27.27 2.04
N ASN A 260 33.86 -26.89 3.19
CA ASN A 260 33.08 -26.53 4.37
C ASN A 260 32.23 -25.27 4.12
N THR A 261 32.83 -24.21 3.57
CA THR A 261 32.10 -22.97 3.23
C THR A 261 31.02 -23.21 2.18
N THR A 262 31.21 -24.12 1.22
CA THR A 262 30.13 -24.52 0.30
C THR A 262 28.98 -25.22 1.00
N SER A 263 29.26 -26.11 1.96
CA SER A 263 28.19 -26.75 2.73
C SER A 263 27.41 -25.74 3.58
N GLU A 264 28.10 -24.75 4.15
CA GLU A 264 27.45 -23.65 4.89
C GLU A 264 26.55 -22.81 3.98
N ILE A 265 27.03 -22.47 2.77
CA ILE A 265 26.24 -21.76 1.75
C ILE A 265 24.97 -22.55 1.40
N GLU A 266 25.08 -23.86 1.16
CA GLU A 266 23.92 -24.72 0.84
C GLU A 266 22.90 -24.73 2.00
N THR A 267 23.36 -24.85 3.25
CA THR A 267 22.45 -24.81 4.41
C THR A 267 21.75 -23.47 4.58
N LEU A 268 22.45 -22.35 4.31
CA LEU A 268 21.87 -21.00 4.37
C LEU A 268 20.86 -20.78 3.24
N GLU A 269 21.14 -21.27 2.03
CA GLU A 269 20.21 -21.21 0.90
C GLU A 269 18.92 -21.99 1.19
N GLU A 270 19.01 -23.19 1.78
CA GLU A 270 17.84 -23.96 2.22
C GLU A 270 17.04 -23.24 3.32
N GLN A 271 17.71 -22.59 4.27
CA GLN A 271 17.05 -21.83 5.34
C GLN A 271 16.32 -20.60 4.78
N ILE A 272 16.96 -19.85 3.88
CA ILE A 272 16.36 -18.71 3.20
C ILE A 272 15.13 -19.14 2.39
N GLU A 273 15.21 -20.25 1.66
CA GLU A 273 14.07 -20.77 0.89
C GLU A 273 12.89 -21.16 1.78
N LYS A 274 13.15 -21.88 2.89
CA LYS A 274 12.13 -22.20 3.90
C LYS A 274 11.51 -20.93 4.49
N HIS A 275 12.33 -19.94 4.84
CA HIS A 275 11.85 -18.69 5.40
C HIS A 275 11.03 -17.87 4.39
N ASN A 276 11.44 -17.83 3.12
CA ASN A 276 10.68 -17.19 2.04
C ASN A 276 9.30 -17.85 1.85
N GLN A 277 9.23 -19.18 1.87
CA GLN A 277 7.96 -19.91 1.80
C GLN A 277 7.06 -19.59 3.00
N THR A 278 7.62 -19.55 4.22
CA THR A 278 6.84 -19.14 5.40
C THR A 278 6.38 -17.68 5.33
N SER A 279 7.21 -16.77 4.81
CA SER A 279 6.86 -15.37 4.64
C SER A 279 5.73 -15.20 3.62
N LEU A 280 5.78 -15.90 2.49
CA LEU A 280 4.71 -15.94 1.48
C LEU A 280 3.39 -16.48 2.05
N HIS A 281 3.44 -17.55 2.84
CA HIS A 281 2.27 -18.11 3.49
C HIS A 281 1.66 -17.14 4.51
N LEU A 282 2.50 -16.51 5.34
CA LEU A 282 2.07 -15.47 6.29
C LEU A 282 1.49 -14.24 5.56
N ASP A 283 2.00 -13.89 4.39
CA ASP A 283 1.46 -12.80 3.57
C ASP A 283 0.07 -13.11 3.02
N GLN A 284 -0.15 -14.34 2.56
CA GLN A 284 -1.49 -14.80 2.16
C GLN A 284 -2.45 -14.77 3.35
N LEU A 285 -2.05 -15.33 4.49
CA LEU A 285 -2.87 -15.35 5.69
C LEU A 285 -3.19 -13.93 6.20
N CYS A 286 -2.24 -13.00 6.12
CA CYS A 286 -2.47 -11.59 6.45
C CYS A 286 -3.45 -10.92 5.49
N LYS A 287 -3.43 -11.27 4.19
CA LYS A 287 -4.41 -10.78 3.21
C LYS A 287 -5.81 -11.32 3.51
N ASP A 288 -5.93 -12.62 3.78
CA ASP A 288 -7.21 -13.27 4.10
C ASP A 288 -7.82 -12.75 5.41
N LEU A 289 -6.99 -12.53 6.44
CA LEU A 289 -7.44 -11.90 7.68
C LEU A 289 -7.85 -10.44 7.44
N ARG A 290 -7.16 -9.71 6.56
CA ARG A 290 -7.52 -8.32 6.22
C ARG A 290 -8.85 -8.24 5.46
N THR A 291 -9.11 -9.16 4.52
CA THR A 291 -10.41 -9.23 3.83
C THR A 291 -11.51 -9.60 4.81
N ALA A 292 -11.29 -10.55 5.72
CA ALA A 292 -12.26 -10.90 6.76
C ALA A 292 -12.56 -9.73 7.71
N VAL A 293 -11.56 -8.95 8.11
CA VAL A 293 -11.75 -7.71 8.90
C VAL A 293 -12.54 -6.67 8.11
N TYR A 294 -12.27 -6.53 6.81
CA TYR A 294 -13.01 -5.60 5.95
C TYR A 294 -14.49 -6.01 5.82
N GLU A 295 -14.77 -7.29 5.58
CA GLU A 295 -16.13 -7.85 5.53
C GLU A 295 -16.88 -7.68 6.85
N ALA A 296 -16.23 -7.96 7.99
CA ALA A 296 -16.85 -7.75 9.29
C ALA A 296 -17.12 -6.26 9.57
N ASN A 297 -16.27 -5.34 9.10
CA ASN A 297 -16.50 -3.90 9.20
C ASN A 297 -17.64 -3.41 8.29
N THR A 298 -17.79 -3.96 7.08
CA THR A 298 -18.92 -3.62 6.21
C THR A 298 -20.24 -4.14 6.81
N GLU A 299 -20.25 -5.35 7.38
CA GLU A 299 -21.40 -5.85 8.15
C GLU A 299 -21.72 -4.94 9.35
N LYS A 300 -20.71 -4.52 10.11
CA LYS A 300 -20.88 -3.57 11.22
C LYS A 300 -21.56 -2.27 10.75
N MET A 301 -21.10 -1.71 9.62
CA MET A 301 -21.66 -0.48 9.04
C MET A 301 -23.11 -0.67 8.59
N GLN A 302 -23.45 -1.81 8.00
CA GLN A 302 -24.83 -2.11 7.59
C GLN A 302 -25.75 -2.28 8.80
N VAL A 303 -25.30 -2.96 9.86
CA VAL A 303 -26.09 -3.14 11.08
C VAL A 303 -26.25 -1.81 11.82
N SER A 304 -25.20 -1.00 11.91
CA SER A 304 -25.28 0.33 12.54
C SER A 304 -26.22 1.28 11.78
N SER A 305 -26.23 1.26 10.44
CA SER A 305 -27.18 2.05 9.65
C SER A 305 -28.62 1.61 9.89
N LYS A 306 -28.90 0.31 9.96
CA LYS A 306 -30.23 -0.24 10.30
C LYS A 306 -30.68 0.18 11.70
N ILE A 307 -29.76 0.23 12.67
CA ILE A 307 -30.04 0.75 14.02
C ILE A 307 -30.41 2.24 13.93
N SER A 308 -29.62 3.05 13.21
CA SER A 308 -29.86 4.49 13.05
C SER A 308 -31.22 4.79 12.42
N VAL A 309 -31.57 4.10 11.33
CA VAL A 309 -32.89 4.22 10.68
C VAL A 309 -34.02 3.84 11.65
N SER A 310 -33.85 2.76 12.41
CA SER A 310 -34.83 2.34 13.41
C SER A 310 -34.97 3.37 14.53
N GLU A 311 -33.87 4.00 14.96
CA GLU A 311 -33.89 5.07 15.96
C GLU A 311 -34.61 6.32 15.46
N GLN A 312 -34.34 6.72 14.23
CA GLN A 312 -34.98 7.88 13.60
C GLN A 312 -36.48 7.66 13.41
N ASN A 313 -36.89 6.45 13.03
CA ASN A 313 -38.31 6.07 12.94
C ASN A 313 -39.00 6.06 14.32
N ILE A 314 -38.35 5.52 15.35
CA ILE A 314 -38.88 5.56 16.72
C ILE A 314 -39.02 6.99 17.21
N TYR A 315 -38.04 7.86 16.91
CA TYR A 315 -38.10 9.27 17.27
C TYR A 315 -39.25 9.99 16.57
N ARG A 316 -39.41 9.79 15.26
CA ARG A 316 -40.51 10.36 14.47
C ARG A 316 -41.88 9.93 15.01
N LEU A 317 -42.07 8.63 15.23
CA LEU A 317 -43.33 8.11 15.78
C LEU A 317 -43.64 8.67 17.17
N ARG A 318 -42.61 8.86 18.01
CA ARG A 318 -42.78 9.52 19.32
C ARG A 318 -43.18 10.99 19.21
N GLN A 319 -42.77 11.69 18.15
CA GLN A 319 -43.20 13.07 17.90
C GLN A 319 -44.60 13.14 17.27
N GLU A 320 -44.97 12.20 16.41
CA GLU A 320 -46.30 12.15 15.78
C GLU A 320 -47.40 11.76 16.77
N GLN A 321 -47.10 10.90 17.76
CA GLN A 321 -48.08 10.43 18.76
C GLN A 321 -48.80 11.57 19.52
N PRO A 322 -48.12 12.58 20.11
CA PRO A 322 -48.80 13.68 20.79
C PRO A 322 -49.57 14.60 19.84
N LEU A 323 -49.09 14.80 18.60
CA LEU A 323 -49.80 15.58 17.58
C LEU A 323 -51.14 14.94 17.22
N ILE A 324 -51.14 13.64 16.94
CA ILE A 324 -52.37 12.88 16.67
C ILE A 324 -53.29 12.87 17.89
N THR A 325 -52.73 12.76 19.10
CA THR A 325 -53.53 12.84 20.33
C THR A 325 -54.22 14.21 20.45
N SER A 326 -53.50 15.30 20.16
CA SER A 326 -54.09 16.64 20.18
C SER A 326 -55.12 16.87 19.06
N GLU A 327 -54.95 16.28 17.88
CA GLU A 327 -55.95 16.32 16.81
C GLU A 327 -57.22 15.55 17.21
N ILE A 328 -57.07 14.39 17.88
CA ILE A 328 -58.20 13.63 18.41
C ILE A 328 -58.94 14.46 19.47
N ASP A 329 -58.23 15.07 20.42
CA ASP A 329 -58.84 15.93 21.45
C ASP A 329 -59.59 17.12 20.82
N LEU A 330 -59.00 17.77 19.80
CA LEU A 330 -59.66 18.86 19.07
C LEU A 330 -60.93 18.37 18.37
N LEU A 331 -60.87 17.23 17.66
CA LEU A 331 -62.03 16.64 16.99
C LEU A 331 -63.12 16.24 17.99
N GLU A 332 -62.76 15.70 19.16
CA GLU A 332 -63.72 15.40 20.23
C GLU A 332 -64.41 16.68 20.74
N THR A 333 -63.67 17.78 20.90
CA THR A 333 -64.28 19.06 21.29
C THR A 333 -65.18 19.65 20.19
N GLU A 334 -64.83 19.51 18.90
CA GLU A 334 -65.65 19.95 17.78
C GLU A 334 -66.93 19.12 17.63
N ILE A 335 -66.84 17.80 17.85
CA ILE A 335 -68.00 16.90 17.87
C ILE A 335 -68.91 17.27 19.03
N ALA A 336 -68.38 17.46 20.25
CA ALA A 336 -69.16 17.88 21.40
C ALA A 336 -69.85 19.24 21.16
N GLY A 337 -69.13 20.20 20.57
CA GLY A 337 -69.69 21.50 20.20
C GLY A 337 -70.77 21.42 19.11
N SER A 338 -70.63 20.50 18.15
CA SER A 338 -71.63 20.27 17.09
C SER A 338 -72.89 19.59 17.63
N VAL A 339 -72.74 18.61 18.51
CA VAL A 339 -73.87 17.95 19.20
C VAL A 339 -74.64 18.96 20.06
N GLN A 340 -73.93 19.84 20.78
CA GLN A 340 -74.58 20.89 21.58
C GLN A 340 -75.34 21.88 20.69
N LYS A 341 -74.76 22.30 19.55
CA LYS A 341 -75.46 23.17 18.58
C LYS A 341 -76.68 22.50 17.98
N GLU A 342 -76.63 21.20 17.73
CA GLU A 342 -77.78 20.43 17.23
C GLU A 342 -78.90 20.36 18.28
N TYR A 343 -78.53 20.13 19.55
CA TYR A 343 -79.47 20.13 20.67
C TYR A 343 -80.14 21.49 20.87
N ASP A 344 -79.36 22.57 20.91
CA ASP A 344 -79.85 23.95 21.05
C ASP A 344 -80.74 24.37 19.86
N SER A 345 -80.41 23.90 18.65
CA SER A 345 -81.21 24.17 17.44
C SER A 345 -82.54 23.41 17.47
N LYS A 346 -82.57 22.18 17.99
CA LYS A 346 -83.80 21.41 18.18
C LYS A 346 -84.71 22.05 19.23
N GLN A 347 -84.17 22.50 20.36
CA GLN A 347 -84.96 23.24 21.36
C GLN A 347 -85.53 24.54 20.81
N LYS A 348 -84.72 25.32 20.06
CA LYS A 348 -85.21 26.54 19.40
C LYS A 348 -86.29 26.27 18.34
N LEU A 349 -86.21 25.14 17.65
CA LEU A 349 -87.24 24.73 16.69
C LEU A 349 -88.56 24.44 17.40
N GLU A 350 -88.53 23.69 18.51
CA GLU A 350 -89.73 23.39 19.32
C GLU A 350 -90.34 24.66 19.93
N GLU A 351 -89.52 25.59 20.44
CA GLU A 351 -89.99 26.90 20.92
C GLU A 351 -90.62 27.73 19.79
N LEU A 352 -90.00 27.75 18.62
CA LEU A 352 -90.53 28.49 17.46
C LEU A 352 -91.81 27.87 16.93
N GLU A 353 -91.95 26.54 16.91
CA GLU A 353 -93.17 25.86 16.52
C GLU A 353 -94.32 26.15 17.51
N ALA A 354 -94.04 26.17 18.82
CA ALA A 354 -95.03 26.57 19.82
C ALA A 354 -95.47 28.03 19.64
N VAL A 355 -94.52 28.95 19.41
CA VAL A 355 -94.82 30.37 19.15
C VAL A 355 -95.57 30.55 17.83
N ASN A 356 -95.28 29.75 16.81
CA ASN A 356 -95.97 29.85 15.52
C ASN A 356 -97.42 29.37 15.64
N ASN A 357 -97.67 28.31 16.39
CA ASN A 357 -99.03 27.83 16.69
C ASN A 357 -99.84 28.87 17.48
N GLU A 358 -99.23 29.52 18.49
CA GLU A 358 -99.87 30.61 19.23
C GLU A 358 -100.15 31.82 18.33
N ARG A 359 -99.23 32.16 17.42
CA ARG A 359 -99.42 33.23 16.45
C ARG A 359 -100.52 32.91 15.44
N THR A 360 -100.64 31.67 14.97
CA THR A 360 -101.71 31.28 14.05
C THR A 360 -103.08 31.36 14.71
N GLU A 361 -103.23 30.90 15.96
CA GLU A 361 -104.47 31.07 16.72
C GLU A 361 -104.77 32.56 16.95
N ARG A 362 -103.75 33.37 17.23
CA ARG A 362 -103.92 34.81 17.42
C ARG A 362 -104.29 35.55 16.14
N ILE A 363 -103.77 35.11 14.99
CA ILE A 363 -104.12 35.66 13.67
C ILE A 363 -105.59 35.35 13.36
N GLU A 364 -106.07 34.12 13.57
CA GLU A 364 -107.48 33.78 13.36
C GLU A 364 -108.41 34.63 14.27
N GLU A 365 -108.02 34.83 15.53
CA GLU A 365 -108.78 35.68 16.46
C GLU A 365 -108.78 37.17 16.04
N LEU A 366 -107.66 37.65 15.49
CA LEU A 366 -107.52 39.03 14.98
C LEU A 366 -108.24 39.23 13.65
N GLU A 367 -108.26 38.25 12.76
CA GLU A 367 -109.03 38.31 11.51
C GLU A 367 -110.53 38.35 11.78
N GLY A 368 -111.01 37.59 12.78
CA GLY A 368 -112.38 37.70 13.29
C GLY A 368 -112.71 39.11 13.80
N LYS A 369 -111.85 39.66 14.67
CA LYS A 369 -112.01 41.03 15.20
C LYS A 369 -111.89 42.10 14.11
N TYR A 370 -111.03 41.89 13.11
CA TYR A 370 -110.85 42.82 11.99
C TYR A 370 -112.07 42.85 11.08
N ALA A 371 -112.68 41.68 10.79
CA ALA A 371 -113.93 41.62 10.04
C ALA A 371 -115.07 42.36 10.75
N GLU A 372 -115.16 42.22 12.08
CA GLU A 372 -116.14 42.92 12.91
C GLU A 372 -115.90 44.43 12.95
N GLN A 373 -114.63 44.86 13.14
CA GLN A 373 -114.26 46.27 13.14
C GLN A 373 -114.41 46.91 11.77
N LYS A 374 -114.13 46.21 10.66
CA LYS A 374 -114.34 46.74 9.30
C LYS A 374 -115.81 47.04 9.03
N GLY A 375 -116.71 46.17 9.48
CA GLY A 375 -118.16 46.42 9.41
C GLY A 375 -118.62 47.61 10.27
N LEU A 376 -117.95 47.85 11.40
CA LEU A 376 -118.17 49.03 12.25
C LEU A 376 -117.57 50.31 11.66
N LEU A 377 -116.40 50.22 11.02
CA LEU A 377 -115.71 51.31 10.37
C LEU A 377 -116.52 51.85 9.18
N GLU A 378 -117.11 50.99 8.35
CA GLU A 378 -117.99 51.38 7.25
C GLU A 378 -119.25 52.13 7.73
N LYS A 379 -119.77 51.79 8.92
CA LYS A 379 -120.86 52.52 9.57
C LYS A 379 -120.42 53.85 10.20
N GLN A 380 -119.16 53.97 10.61
CA GLN A 380 -118.64 55.20 11.20
C GLN A 380 -118.10 56.17 10.15
N THR A 381 -117.52 55.71 9.04
CA THR A 381 -117.01 56.57 7.97
C THR A 381 -118.13 57.33 7.28
N SER A 382 -119.30 56.72 7.07
CA SER A 382 -120.51 57.42 6.60
C SER A 382 -120.97 58.53 7.57
N ARG A 383 -120.80 58.31 8.88
CA ARG A 383 -121.13 59.30 9.91
C ARG A 383 -120.06 60.40 10.05
N LEU A 384 -118.81 60.07 9.76
CA LEU A 384 -117.65 60.97 9.86
C LEU A 384 -117.58 61.91 8.66
N THR A 385 -118.04 61.48 7.47
CA THR A 385 -118.21 62.39 6.32
C THR A 385 -119.22 63.49 6.60
N ASP A 386 -120.33 63.17 7.29
CA ASP A 386 -121.35 64.15 7.66
C ASP A 386 -120.82 65.17 8.70
N LEU A 387 -120.01 64.72 9.65
CA LEU A 387 -119.41 65.55 10.70
C LEU A 387 -118.21 66.41 10.23
N LYS A 388 -117.41 65.92 9.26
CA LYS A 388 -116.28 66.68 8.69
C LYS A 388 -116.72 67.95 7.97
N VAL A 389 -117.88 67.92 7.32
CA VAL A 389 -118.46 69.10 6.66
C VAL A 389 -118.83 70.18 7.68
N ALA A 390 -119.35 69.79 8.85
CA ALA A 390 -119.70 70.74 9.91
C ALA A 390 -118.47 71.33 10.64
N LEU A 391 -117.41 70.53 10.82
CA LEU A 391 -116.24 70.93 11.59
C LEU A 391 -115.33 71.93 10.85
N GLY A 392 -115.24 71.83 9.52
CA GLY A 392 -114.47 72.75 8.67
C GLY A 392 -114.89 74.22 8.85
N GLN A 393 -116.20 74.48 8.96
CA GLN A 393 -116.74 75.83 9.12
C GLN A 393 -116.32 76.52 10.43
N ILE A 394 -116.07 75.75 11.51
CA ILE A 394 -115.76 76.31 12.84
C ILE A 394 -114.24 76.47 13.04
N THR A 395 -113.41 75.63 12.44
CA THR A 395 -111.95 75.67 12.63
C THR A 395 -111.28 76.89 12.01
N GLU A 396 -111.84 77.43 10.94
CA GLU A 396 -111.26 78.56 10.21
C GLU A 396 -111.35 79.88 11.01
N GLN A 397 -112.40 80.05 11.82
CA GLN A 397 -112.58 81.21 12.67
C GLN A 397 -111.62 81.24 13.89
N ARG A 398 -111.22 80.07 14.42
CA ARG A 398 -110.40 79.98 15.64
C ARG A 398 -108.90 80.20 15.41
N LYS A 399 -108.39 79.88 14.21
CA LYS A 399 -106.94 79.90 13.93
C LYS A 399 -106.39 81.33 13.79
N GLY A 400 -107.20 82.27 13.27
CA GLY A 400 -106.78 83.66 13.07
C GLY A 400 -106.47 84.44 14.36
N LEU A 401 -107.14 84.14 15.48
CA LEU A 401 -107.02 84.93 16.71
C LEU A 401 -105.85 84.51 17.63
N LYS A 402 -105.33 83.28 17.51
CA LYS A 402 -104.30 82.75 18.43
C LYS A 402 -102.86 83.10 18.04
N GLN A 403 -102.58 83.34 16.75
CA GLN A 403 -101.21 83.48 16.25
C GLN A 403 -100.61 84.87 16.53
N THR A 404 -101.43 85.90 16.65
CA THR A 404 -100.98 87.29 16.90
C THR A 404 -100.47 87.53 18.32
N ILE A 405 -101.00 86.81 19.31
CA ILE A 405 -100.67 87.06 20.73
C ILE A 405 -99.31 86.48 21.12
N ALA A 406 -98.92 85.32 20.59
CA ALA A 406 -97.71 84.61 21.02
C ALA A 406 -96.39 85.24 20.53
N HIS A 407 -96.41 85.96 19.41
CA HIS A 407 -95.19 86.44 18.76
C HIS A 407 -94.48 87.57 19.53
N ILE A 408 -95.23 88.48 20.17
CA ILE A 408 -94.66 89.70 20.78
C ILE A 408 -93.94 89.41 22.10
N THR A 409 -94.40 88.41 22.86
CA THR A 409 -93.86 88.09 24.20
C THR A 409 -92.48 87.43 24.18
N SER A 410 -92.12 86.70 23.12
CA SER A 410 -90.89 85.88 23.11
C SER A 410 -89.62 86.66 22.79
N GLN A 411 -89.71 87.84 22.15
CA GLN A 411 -88.51 88.55 21.66
C GLN A 411 -87.78 89.35 22.76
N MET A 412 -88.48 89.84 23.77
CA MET A 412 -87.86 90.68 24.82
C MET A 412 -86.92 89.89 25.74
N GLN A 413 -87.17 88.61 25.98
CA GLN A 413 -86.50 87.85 27.03
C GLN A 413 -85.13 87.29 26.62
N ALA A 414 -84.90 87.07 25.33
CA ALA A 414 -83.67 86.43 24.83
C ALA A 414 -82.44 87.35 24.86
N ASN A 415 -82.60 88.64 24.53
CA ASN A 415 -81.46 89.56 24.35
C ASN A 415 -80.69 89.87 25.65
N GLN A 416 -81.33 89.74 26.81
CA GLN A 416 -80.68 90.09 28.09
C GLN A 416 -79.68 89.03 28.56
N SER A 417 -79.88 87.76 28.19
CA SER A 417 -79.02 86.65 28.62
C SER A 417 -77.67 86.56 27.88
N ALA A 418 -77.57 87.09 26.67
CA ALA A 418 -76.38 86.93 25.83
C ALA A 418 -75.19 87.82 26.24
N ALA A 419 -75.42 88.93 26.95
CA ALA A 419 -74.37 89.89 27.29
C ALA A 419 -73.46 89.45 28.45
N GLU A 420 -73.97 88.64 29.39
CA GLU A 420 -73.22 88.23 30.59
C GLU A 420 -72.17 87.13 30.33
N SER A 421 -72.36 86.30 29.30
CA SER A 421 -71.45 85.18 29.02
C SER A 421 -70.09 85.62 28.45
N ALA A 422 -70.04 86.68 27.64
CA ALA A 422 -68.84 87.11 26.91
C ALA A 422 -67.71 87.69 27.79
N LEU A 423 -68.00 88.15 29.00
CA LEU A 423 -67.00 88.73 29.91
C LEU A 423 -66.12 87.66 30.60
N THR A 424 -66.61 86.43 30.71
CA THR A 424 -65.92 85.35 31.44
C THR A 424 -64.81 84.67 30.62
N GLU A 425 -64.89 84.69 29.28
CA GLU A 425 -63.92 84.01 28.42
C GLU A 425 -62.57 84.75 28.31
N ILE A 426 -62.56 86.08 28.41
CA ILE A 426 -61.35 86.92 28.26
C ILE A 426 -60.32 86.66 29.37
N GLN A 427 -60.77 86.27 30.56
CA GLN A 427 -59.90 86.07 31.73
C GLN A 427 -59.06 84.78 31.61
N SER A 428 -59.53 83.78 30.86
CA SER A 428 -58.86 82.48 30.71
C SER A 428 -57.62 82.51 29.79
N CYS A 429 -57.59 83.36 28.76
CA CYS A 429 -56.46 83.49 27.84
C CYS A 429 -55.20 84.12 28.47
N GLY A 430 -55.33 84.82 29.61
CA GLY A 430 -54.19 85.49 30.27
C GLY A 430 -53.23 84.53 30.99
N GLU A 431 -53.70 83.38 31.46
CA GLU A 431 -52.92 82.44 32.25
C GLU A 431 -51.98 81.58 31.38
N GLU A 432 -52.34 81.29 30.13
CA GLU A 432 -51.55 80.47 29.21
C GLU A 432 -50.27 81.17 28.72
N LEU A 433 -50.26 82.51 28.64
CA LEU A 433 -49.12 83.31 28.17
C LEU A 433 -47.94 83.32 29.17
N THR A 434 -48.21 83.02 30.46
CA THR A 434 -47.19 82.98 31.53
C THR A 434 -46.44 81.65 31.62
N LYS A 435 -46.97 80.58 31.01
CA LYS A 435 -46.30 79.26 30.96
C LYS A 435 -45.22 79.22 29.87
N ALA A 436 -45.49 79.78 28.68
CA ALA A 436 -44.55 79.78 27.56
C ALA A 436 -43.26 80.60 27.79
N SER A 437 -43.27 81.55 28.73
CA SER A 437 -42.09 82.36 29.09
C SER A 437 -41.11 81.67 30.05
N ARG A 438 -41.53 80.58 30.73
CA ARG A 438 -40.64 79.78 31.60
C ARG A 438 -39.74 78.84 30.80
N ASP A 439 -40.27 78.23 29.74
CA ASP A 439 -39.55 77.20 28.96
C ASP A 439 -38.38 77.78 28.14
N ILE A 440 -38.43 79.08 27.81
CA ILE A 440 -37.35 79.78 27.09
C ILE A 440 -36.11 80.00 27.99
N LEU A 441 -36.32 80.26 29.29
CA LEU A 441 -35.25 80.56 30.25
C LEU A 441 -34.40 79.30 30.57
N GLU A 442 -35.01 78.12 30.53
CA GLU A 442 -34.37 76.83 30.82
C GLU A 442 -33.38 76.41 29.72
N SER A 443 -33.67 76.80 28.47
CA SER A 443 -32.82 76.48 27.30
C SER A 443 -31.55 77.35 27.23
N GLU A 444 -31.57 78.59 27.74
CA GLU A 444 -30.40 79.49 27.78
C GLU A 444 -29.35 79.07 28.82
N ALA A 445 -29.77 78.41 29.91
CA ALA A 445 -28.89 77.88 30.95
C ALA A 445 -28.06 76.66 30.49
N ALA A 446 -28.58 75.85 29.56
CA ALA A 446 -27.89 74.67 29.02
C ALA A 446 -26.73 75.05 28.08
N VAL A 447 -26.86 76.14 27.33
CA VAL A 447 -25.83 76.62 26.37
C VAL A 447 -24.60 77.18 27.09
N SER A 448 -24.77 77.79 28.26
CA SER A 448 -23.68 78.39 29.03
C SER A 448 -22.79 77.34 29.72
N GLN A 449 -23.29 76.14 30.02
CA GLN A 449 -22.49 75.04 30.57
C GLN A 449 -21.49 74.45 29.56
N MET A 450 -21.90 74.33 28.29
CA MET A 450 -21.05 73.76 27.22
C MET A 450 -19.84 74.64 26.86
N TYR A 451 -19.93 75.96 27.07
CA TYR A 451 -18.80 76.87 26.82
C TYR A 451 -17.67 76.74 27.87
N VAL A 452 -18.00 76.41 29.11
CA VAL A 452 -17.03 76.24 30.20
C VAL A 452 -16.19 74.95 30.02
N GLU A 453 -16.77 73.90 29.43
CA GLU A 453 -16.04 72.66 29.14
C GLU A 453 -15.02 72.83 28.02
N LYS A 454 -15.35 73.60 26.98
CA LYS A 454 -14.44 73.90 25.87
C LYS A 454 -13.15 74.61 26.34
N GLU A 455 -13.27 75.56 27.26
CA GLU A 455 -12.14 76.35 27.74
C GLU A 455 -11.16 75.53 28.59
N LYS A 456 -11.66 74.58 29.40
CA LYS A 456 -10.84 73.65 30.20
C LYS A 456 -10.00 72.72 29.33
N THR A 457 -10.57 72.20 28.23
CA THR A 457 -9.82 71.33 27.32
C THR A 457 -8.68 72.07 26.62
N GLN A 458 -8.88 73.34 26.24
CA GLN A 458 -7.86 74.14 25.56
C GLN A 458 -6.63 74.46 26.46
N GLU A 459 -6.84 74.62 27.77
CA GLU A 459 -5.75 74.91 28.70
C GLU A 459 -4.84 73.68 28.93
N SER A 460 -5.41 72.47 28.95
CA SER A 460 -4.68 71.22 29.15
C SER A 460 -3.73 70.88 27.99
N THR A 461 -4.12 71.14 26.74
CA THR A 461 -3.30 70.89 25.55
C THR A 461 -2.07 71.79 25.48
N SER A 462 -2.17 73.03 25.99
CA SER A 462 -1.06 73.99 26.00
C SER A 462 0.05 73.63 27.00
N LYS A 463 -0.30 72.96 28.11
CA LYS A 463 0.66 72.54 29.15
C LYS A 463 1.48 71.33 28.69
N LEU A 464 0.83 70.34 28.06
CA LEU A 464 1.54 69.17 27.51
C LEU A 464 2.55 69.53 26.41
N HIS A 465 2.23 70.50 25.55
CA HIS A 465 3.15 70.89 24.47
C HIS A 465 4.48 71.47 24.98
N LYS A 466 4.46 72.20 26.10
CA LYS A 466 5.67 72.79 26.70
C LYS A 466 6.56 71.77 27.43
N GLU A 467 6.01 70.65 27.91
CA GLU A 467 6.81 69.58 28.52
C GLU A 467 7.51 68.73 27.46
N VAL A 468 6.86 68.49 26.32
CA VAL A 468 7.45 67.73 25.21
C VAL A 468 8.65 68.46 24.60
N GLU A 469 8.59 69.78 24.42
CA GLU A 469 9.71 70.55 23.87
C GLU A 469 10.97 70.53 24.76
N LYS A 470 10.84 70.49 26.10
CA LYS A 470 12.00 70.45 27.00
C LYS A 470 12.72 69.10 26.97
N LEU A 471 11.97 68.01 26.90
CA LEU A 471 12.56 66.66 26.89
C LEU A 471 13.32 66.35 25.59
N ILE A 472 12.91 66.95 24.46
CA ILE A 472 13.59 66.77 23.17
C ILE A 472 14.97 67.46 23.16
N GLU A 473 15.11 68.60 23.84
CA GLU A 473 16.38 69.35 23.86
C GLU A 473 17.43 68.67 24.76
N GLU A 474 17.01 68.10 25.89
CA GLU A 474 17.92 67.36 26.79
C GLU A 474 18.43 66.05 26.17
N GLN A 475 17.58 65.35 25.41
CA GLN A 475 17.96 64.11 24.70
C GLN A 475 19.06 64.36 23.65
N LYS A 476 18.98 65.47 22.92
CA LYS A 476 19.94 65.80 21.86
C LYS A 476 21.36 66.05 22.39
N GLN A 477 21.49 66.71 23.54
CA GLN A 477 22.81 67.04 24.08
C GLN A 477 23.53 65.81 24.65
N THR A 478 22.81 64.82 25.17
CA THR A 478 23.42 63.60 25.71
C THR A 478 23.86 62.63 24.62
N GLU A 479 23.13 62.55 23.50
CA GLU A 479 23.53 61.71 22.35
C GLU A 479 24.82 62.21 21.68
N GLN A 480 25.07 63.52 21.70
CA GLN A 480 26.24 64.09 21.03
C GLN A 480 27.55 63.76 21.75
N HIS A 481 27.57 63.82 23.09
CA HIS A 481 28.77 63.52 23.87
C HIS A 481 29.15 62.03 23.94
N ILE A 482 28.17 61.12 23.83
CA ILE A 482 28.44 59.67 23.79
C ILE A 482 29.06 59.26 22.44
N ARG A 483 28.76 60.00 21.36
CA ARG A 483 29.31 59.74 20.03
C ARG A 483 30.80 60.07 19.96
N GLU A 484 31.18 61.28 20.37
CA GLU A 484 32.57 61.76 20.23
C GLU A 484 33.57 60.90 21.00
N LYS A 485 33.23 60.45 22.22
CA LYS A 485 34.15 59.63 23.03
C LYS A 485 34.24 58.17 22.60
N ARG A 486 33.29 57.65 21.83
CA ARG A 486 33.37 56.31 21.24
C ARG A 486 34.18 56.29 19.95
N GLU A 487 34.20 57.38 19.21
CA GLU A 487 34.97 57.50 17.97
C GLU A 487 36.49 57.52 18.26
N GLU A 488 36.96 58.36 19.19
CA GLU A 488 38.40 58.47 19.49
C GLU A 488 39.04 57.16 20.00
N LYS A 489 38.31 56.36 20.79
CA LYS A 489 38.83 55.08 21.28
C LYS A 489 38.90 54.03 20.17
N SER A 490 37.93 54.04 19.27
CA SER A 490 37.86 53.10 18.16
C SER A 490 38.99 53.32 17.16
N GLU A 491 39.40 54.57 16.91
CA GLU A 491 40.42 54.88 15.90
C GLU A 491 41.83 54.46 16.33
N LEU A 492 42.15 54.56 17.62
CA LEU A 492 43.49 54.19 18.11
C LEU A 492 43.71 52.68 18.22
N GLU A 493 42.68 51.92 18.62
CA GLU A 493 42.76 50.45 18.65
C GLU A 493 42.80 49.86 17.23
N ALA A 494 42.18 50.55 16.26
CA ALA A 494 42.21 50.15 14.85
C ALA A 494 43.61 50.29 14.25
N THR A 495 44.28 51.43 14.42
CA THR A 495 45.57 51.70 13.76
C THR A 495 46.72 50.81 14.22
N ILE A 496 46.73 50.42 15.49
CA ILE A 496 47.76 49.52 16.04
C ILE A 496 47.55 48.08 15.56
N SER A 497 46.28 47.67 15.44
CA SER A 497 45.93 46.37 14.85
C SER A 497 46.31 46.34 13.36
N GLU A 498 46.07 47.43 12.62
CA GLU A 498 46.34 47.50 11.18
C GLU A 498 47.82 47.32 10.85
N LEU A 499 48.73 48.04 11.51
CA LEU A 499 50.16 47.99 11.15
C LEU A 499 50.80 46.62 11.46
N ARG A 500 50.34 45.94 12.50
CA ARG A 500 50.86 44.62 12.87
C ARG A 500 50.38 43.54 11.92
N ILE A 501 49.16 43.71 11.42
CA ILE A 501 48.57 42.86 10.41
C ILE A 501 49.25 43.11 9.06
N GLU A 502 49.54 44.36 8.67
CA GLU A 502 50.23 44.66 7.41
C GLU A 502 51.64 44.05 7.33
N GLY A 503 52.43 44.12 8.41
CA GLY A 503 53.76 43.53 8.43
C GLY A 503 53.74 42.01 8.26
N GLY A 504 52.83 41.32 8.96
CA GLY A 504 52.66 39.87 8.82
C GLY A 504 52.11 39.48 7.44
N GLN A 505 51.18 40.27 6.91
CA GLN A 505 50.61 40.03 5.59
C GLN A 505 51.62 40.21 4.46
N LEU A 506 52.55 41.17 4.55
CA LEU A 506 53.55 41.36 3.49
C LEU A 506 54.55 40.20 3.41
N GLN A 507 54.93 39.63 4.55
CA GLN A 507 55.82 38.48 4.60
C GLN A 507 55.16 37.22 4.06
N VAL A 508 53.91 36.96 4.47
CA VAL A 508 53.12 35.82 3.95
C VAL A 508 52.84 36.01 2.47
N LYS A 509 52.44 37.21 2.01
CA LYS A 509 52.24 37.50 0.58
C LYS A 509 53.50 37.27 -0.26
N GLY A 510 54.69 37.52 0.29
CA GLY A 510 55.95 37.26 -0.39
C GLY A 510 56.22 35.76 -0.59
N GLN A 511 55.99 34.95 0.45
CA GLN A 511 56.10 33.49 0.35
C GLN A 511 55.01 32.89 -0.53
N ASP A 512 53.76 33.33 -0.35
CA ASP A 512 52.63 32.93 -1.18
C ASP A 512 52.86 33.27 -2.65
N LEU A 513 53.53 34.39 -2.98
CA LEU A 513 53.83 34.74 -4.38
C LEU A 513 54.84 33.78 -5.01
N VAL A 514 55.84 33.33 -4.27
CA VAL A 514 56.84 32.39 -4.76
C VAL A 514 56.20 31.01 -4.94
N GLU A 515 55.45 30.55 -3.94
CA GLU A 515 54.76 29.26 -3.97
C GLU A 515 53.66 29.26 -5.05
N ARG A 516 52.88 30.33 -5.16
CA ARG A 516 51.83 30.45 -6.18
C ARG A 516 52.36 30.46 -7.60
N VAL A 517 53.51 31.08 -7.87
CA VAL A 517 54.07 31.01 -9.23
C VAL A 517 54.62 29.61 -9.53
N GLN A 518 55.20 28.95 -8.53
CA GLN A 518 55.61 27.56 -8.65
C GLN A 518 54.41 26.63 -8.90
N ASP A 519 53.28 26.84 -8.24
CA ASP A 519 52.09 26.01 -8.37
C ASP A 519 51.25 26.34 -9.62
N GLU A 520 50.97 27.63 -9.90
CA GLU A 520 50.11 28.04 -11.01
C GLU A 520 50.81 27.98 -12.37
N LEU A 521 52.12 28.24 -12.42
CA LEU A 521 52.89 28.28 -13.68
C LEU A 521 53.89 27.12 -13.82
N GLN A 522 54.08 26.28 -12.79
CA GLN A 522 55.05 25.16 -12.78
C GLN A 522 56.50 25.56 -13.06
N ILE A 523 56.86 26.81 -12.73
CA ILE A 523 58.22 27.34 -12.90
C ILE A 523 58.78 27.63 -11.52
N ASP A 524 59.94 27.03 -11.19
CA ASP A 524 60.66 27.36 -9.97
C ASP A 524 61.46 28.66 -10.17
N LEU A 525 60.92 29.74 -9.61
CA LEU A 525 61.32 31.13 -9.84
C LEU A 525 62.77 31.40 -9.44
N VAL A 526 63.28 30.70 -8.44
CA VAL A 526 64.64 30.89 -7.90
C VAL A 526 65.68 30.31 -8.86
N THR A 527 65.40 29.13 -9.45
CA THR A 527 66.29 28.46 -10.40
C THR A 527 66.19 28.99 -11.83
N ALA A 528 65.01 29.41 -12.29
CA ALA A 528 64.81 29.85 -13.68
C ALA A 528 65.38 31.25 -13.97
N TYR A 529 65.59 32.06 -12.92
CA TYR A 529 66.01 33.47 -13.02
C TYR A 529 67.17 33.80 -12.08
N GLU A 530 68.08 32.84 -11.86
CA GLU A 530 69.24 32.97 -10.97
C GLU A 530 70.19 34.12 -11.38
N ASP A 531 70.31 34.38 -12.70
CA ASP A 531 71.14 35.45 -13.30
C ASP A 531 70.31 36.68 -13.75
N TYR A 532 69.13 36.91 -13.16
CA TYR A 532 68.28 38.03 -13.56
C TYR A 532 68.88 39.38 -13.13
N ASN A 533 69.51 40.06 -14.08
CA ASN A 533 69.88 41.46 -13.93
C ASN A 533 68.74 42.34 -14.43
N GLN A 534 68.40 43.33 -13.61
CA GLN A 534 67.30 44.25 -13.79
C GLN A 534 67.54 45.16 -15.00
N SER A 535 67.26 44.68 -16.21
CA SER A 535 67.07 45.54 -17.38
C SER A 535 65.75 46.30 -17.20
N GLU A 536 65.70 47.55 -17.66
CA GLU A 536 64.48 48.38 -17.68
C GLU A 536 63.41 47.69 -18.55
N VAL A 537 62.58 46.88 -17.91
CA VAL A 537 61.36 46.31 -18.49
C VAL A 537 60.22 47.30 -18.26
N ASP A 538 59.51 47.66 -19.32
CA ASP A 538 58.35 48.55 -19.25
C ASP A 538 57.12 47.77 -18.76
N TRP A 539 56.91 47.82 -17.44
CA TRP A 539 55.86 47.06 -16.75
C TRP A 539 54.43 47.45 -17.16
N ASP A 540 54.24 48.63 -17.74
CA ASP A 540 52.91 49.08 -18.15
C ASP A 540 52.45 48.39 -19.45
N GLN A 541 53.35 48.13 -20.40
CA GLN A 541 53.02 47.34 -21.60
C GLN A 541 52.67 45.88 -21.25
N ILE A 542 53.40 45.28 -20.32
CA ILE A 542 53.14 43.90 -19.87
C ILE A 542 51.79 43.82 -19.15
N ARG A 543 51.41 44.84 -18.38
CA ARG A 543 50.07 44.88 -17.73
C ARG A 543 48.94 44.99 -18.76
N GLU A 544 49.10 45.79 -19.81
CA GLU A 544 48.10 45.85 -20.90
C GLU A 544 47.97 44.50 -21.62
N GLU A 545 49.08 43.81 -21.85
CA GLU A 545 49.04 42.49 -22.49
C GLU A 545 48.39 41.43 -21.57
N ILE A 546 48.74 41.39 -20.28
CA ILE A 546 48.13 40.49 -19.30
C ILE A 546 46.63 40.76 -19.16
N THR A 547 46.21 42.03 -19.15
CA THR A 547 44.77 42.37 -19.05
C THR A 547 44.01 42.00 -20.32
N ALA A 548 44.59 42.19 -21.50
CA ALA A 548 43.99 41.74 -22.75
C ALA A 548 43.85 40.20 -22.80
N LEU A 549 44.85 39.47 -22.32
CA LEU A 549 44.83 38.01 -22.24
C LEU A 549 43.84 37.50 -21.18
N ARG A 550 43.83 38.10 -19.99
CA ARG A 550 42.85 37.77 -18.93
C ARG A 550 41.41 38.05 -19.37
N ALA A 551 41.16 39.17 -20.05
CA ALA A 551 39.83 39.47 -20.59
C ALA A 551 39.41 38.47 -21.69
N ARG A 552 40.36 37.91 -22.45
CA ARG A 552 40.09 36.81 -23.38
C ARG A 552 39.76 35.50 -22.66
N ILE A 553 40.48 35.18 -21.59
CA ILE A 553 40.24 33.98 -20.77
C ILE A 553 38.90 34.09 -20.02
N GLU A 554 38.60 35.25 -19.45
CA GLU A 554 37.35 35.48 -18.72
C GLU A 554 36.11 35.47 -19.64
N ARG A 555 36.25 35.93 -20.89
CA ARG A 555 35.20 35.79 -21.92
C ARG A 555 34.88 34.34 -22.28
N LEU A 556 35.80 33.40 -22.05
CA LEU A 556 35.53 31.97 -22.24
C LEU A 556 34.67 31.40 -21.10
N GLY A 557 34.59 32.08 -19.96
CA GLY A 557 33.82 31.65 -18.80
C GLY A 557 34.32 30.33 -18.19
N ASN A 558 33.54 29.72 -17.31
CA ASN A 558 33.81 28.37 -16.84
C ASN A 558 33.59 27.38 -17.98
N VAL A 559 34.67 27.01 -18.66
CA VAL A 559 34.66 25.96 -19.66
C VAL A 559 34.51 24.64 -18.93
N ASN A 560 33.31 24.06 -18.98
CA ASN A 560 33.05 22.75 -18.39
C ASN A 560 33.71 21.67 -19.24
N LEU A 561 34.91 21.25 -18.87
CA LEU A 561 35.62 20.16 -19.55
C LEU A 561 34.91 18.81 -19.35
N ASP A 562 34.19 18.65 -18.23
CA ASP A 562 33.36 17.47 -17.96
C ASP A 562 32.14 17.43 -18.88
N ALA A 563 31.77 18.52 -19.56
CA ALA A 563 30.63 18.54 -20.49
C ALA A 563 30.84 17.64 -21.71
N ILE A 564 32.09 17.36 -22.08
CA ILE A 564 32.41 16.48 -23.21
C ILE A 564 32.07 15.03 -22.83
N ASP A 565 32.59 14.58 -21.69
CA ASP A 565 32.29 13.24 -21.16
C ASP A 565 30.81 13.11 -20.75
N GLU A 566 30.22 14.18 -20.20
CA GLU A 566 28.80 14.23 -19.84
C GLU A 566 27.92 14.15 -21.09
N GLN A 567 28.28 14.84 -22.18
CA GLN A 567 27.57 14.74 -23.47
C GLN A 567 27.62 13.32 -24.02
N GLU A 568 28.80 12.68 -24.07
CA GLU A 568 28.92 11.29 -24.54
C GLU A 568 28.04 10.35 -23.70
N SER A 569 28.10 10.48 -22.37
CA SER A 569 27.28 9.65 -21.46
C SER A 569 25.78 9.91 -21.61
N LEU A 570 25.38 11.16 -21.86
CA LEU A 570 23.99 11.56 -22.06
C LEU A 570 23.46 11.08 -23.41
N GLU A 571 24.28 11.11 -24.47
CA GLU A 571 23.93 10.59 -25.78
C GLU A 571 23.73 9.07 -25.74
N GLU A 572 24.65 8.32 -25.10
CA GLU A 572 24.49 6.87 -24.90
C GLU A 572 23.23 6.54 -24.10
N ARG A 573 22.98 7.29 -23.02
CA ARG A 573 21.78 7.11 -22.19
C ARG A 573 20.51 7.47 -22.95
N HIS A 574 20.52 8.53 -23.75
CA HIS A 574 19.39 8.94 -24.56
C HIS A 574 19.09 7.90 -25.64
N GLU A 575 20.11 7.37 -26.32
CA GLU A 575 19.94 6.33 -27.32
C GLU A 575 19.36 5.05 -26.71
N PHE A 576 19.89 4.62 -25.56
CA PHE A 576 19.39 3.47 -24.83
C PHE A 576 17.93 3.64 -24.41
N LEU A 577 17.59 4.77 -23.79
CA LEU A 577 16.22 5.05 -23.33
C LEU A 577 15.25 5.20 -24.51
N SER A 578 15.68 5.81 -25.61
CA SER A 578 14.86 5.95 -26.82
C SER A 578 14.51 4.58 -27.40
N LYS A 579 15.49 3.66 -27.48
CA LYS A 579 15.27 2.27 -27.90
C LYS A 579 14.29 1.55 -26.97
N GLN A 580 14.44 1.69 -25.65
CA GLN A 580 13.52 1.08 -24.67
C GLN A 580 12.08 1.61 -24.79
N VAL A 581 11.93 2.93 -25.00
CA VAL A 581 10.62 3.56 -25.19
C VAL A 581 9.97 3.08 -26.49
N GLU A 582 10.74 2.96 -27.57
CA GLU A 582 10.25 2.44 -28.84
C GLU A 582 9.76 0.99 -28.70
N ASP A 583 10.55 0.13 -28.05
CA ASP A 583 10.22 -1.29 -27.85
C ASP A 583 8.96 -1.47 -26.97
N LEU A 584 8.80 -0.65 -25.94
CA LEU A 584 7.59 -0.61 -25.12
C LEU A 584 6.36 -0.14 -25.92
N ASN A 585 6.52 0.88 -26.76
CA ASN A 585 5.43 1.36 -27.61
C ASN A 585 5.02 0.32 -28.66
N LEU A 586 5.99 -0.39 -29.25
CA LEU A 586 5.73 -1.51 -30.15
C LEU A 586 5.01 -2.65 -29.44
N SER A 587 5.48 -3.04 -28.25
CA SER A 587 4.84 -4.08 -27.42
C SER A 587 3.41 -3.70 -27.05
N ARG A 588 3.16 -2.44 -26.67
CA ARG A 588 1.82 -1.92 -26.38
C ARG A 588 0.92 -2.00 -27.62
N ALA A 589 1.42 -1.60 -28.78
CA ALA A 589 0.66 -1.64 -30.03
C ALA A 589 0.30 -3.10 -30.42
N GLN A 590 1.24 -4.04 -30.28
CA GLN A 590 1.01 -5.46 -30.54
C GLN A 590 -0.02 -6.06 -29.58
N LEU A 591 0.08 -5.76 -28.28
CA LEU A 591 -0.92 -6.21 -27.30
C LEU A 591 -2.30 -5.64 -27.60
N GLN A 592 -2.40 -4.36 -27.95
CA GLN A 592 -3.67 -3.74 -28.31
C GLN A 592 -4.29 -4.38 -29.56
N GLN A 593 -3.48 -4.69 -30.58
CA GLN A 593 -3.93 -5.41 -31.76
C GLN A 593 -4.41 -6.83 -31.44
N LEU A 594 -3.70 -7.53 -30.55
CA LEU A 594 -4.08 -8.87 -30.10
C LEU A 594 -5.41 -8.84 -29.34
N ILE A 595 -5.60 -7.89 -28.43
CA ILE A 595 -6.86 -7.66 -27.71
C ILE A 595 -7.99 -7.41 -28.70
N ASN A 596 -7.80 -6.49 -29.66
CA ASN A 596 -8.82 -6.19 -30.66
C ASN A 596 -9.19 -7.42 -31.51
N ARG A 597 -8.19 -8.24 -31.88
CA ARG A 597 -8.42 -9.47 -32.64
C ARG A 597 -9.18 -10.52 -31.81
N LEU A 598 -8.86 -10.64 -30.52
CA LEU A 598 -9.50 -11.58 -29.60
C LEU A 598 -10.95 -11.15 -29.31
N ASN A 599 -11.18 -9.85 -29.09
CA ASN A 599 -12.53 -9.29 -28.90
C ASN A 599 -13.39 -9.49 -30.15
N LYS A 600 -12.84 -9.25 -31.35
CA LYS A 600 -13.57 -9.50 -32.61
C LYS A 600 -13.99 -10.97 -32.74
N LYS A 601 -13.05 -11.91 -32.51
CA LYS A 601 -13.37 -13.35 -32.53
C LYS A 601 -14.39 -13.74 -31.46
N SER A 602 -14.32 -13.12 -30.28
CA SER A 602 -15.26 -13.40 -29.19
C SER A 602 -16.67 -12.93 -29.52
N ARG A 603 -16.81 -11.72 -30.11
CA ARG A 603 -18.09 -11.19 -30.58
C ARG A 603 -18.69 -12.05 -31.70
N GLU A 604 -17.88 -12.44 -32.69
CA GLU A 604 -18.32 -13.34 -33.77
C GLU A 604 -18.81 -14.68 -33.22
N LYS A 605 -18.04 -15.29 -32.31
CA LYS A 605 -18.39 -16.59 -31.71
C LYS A 605 -19.63 -16.50 -30.82
N PHE A 606 -19.73 -15.46 -29.99
CA PHE A 606 -20.89 -15.21 -29.15
C PHE A 606 -22.16 -15.05 -30.00
N GLY A 607 -22.12 -14.19 -31.02
CA GLY A 607 -23.26 -13.96 -31.92
C GLY A 607 -23.72 -15.22 -32.63
N GLN A 608 -22.78 -16.04 -33.14
CA GLN A 608 -23.09 -17.34 -33.74
C GLN A 608 -23.77 -18.28 -32.74
N THR A 609 -23.18 -18.45 -31.55
CA THR A 609 -23.74 -19.34 -30.52
C THR A 609 -25.09 -18.86 -29.99
N PHE A 610 -25.28 -17.54 -29.88
CA PHE A 610 -26.54 -16.95 -29.42
C PHE A 610 -27.66 -17.24 -30.41
N GLU A 611 -27.41 -17.03 -31.71
CA GLU A 611 -28.42 -17.30 -32.74
C GLU A 611 -28.74 -18.80 -32.85
N GLU A 612 -27.74 -19.68 -32.71
CA GLU A 612 -27.96 -21.12 -32.64
C GLU A 612 -28.84 -21.52 -31.44
N ILE A 613 -28.53 -20.99 -30.23
CA ILE A 613 -29.34 -21.22 -29.03
C ILE A 613 -30.77 -20.68 -29.22
N ARG A 614 -30.93 -19.50 -29.82
CA ARG A 614 -32.23 -18.88 -30.09
C ARG A 614 -33.09 -19.74 -31.01
N VAL A 615 -32.54 -20.26 -32.10
CA VAL A 615 -33.25 -21.17 -33.02
C VAL A 615 -33.64 -22.48 -32.33
N HIS A 616 -32.70 -23.09 -31.59
CA HIS A 616 -33.01 -24.30 -30.83
C HIS A 616 -34.05 -24.06 -29.74
N PHE A 617 -34.03 -22.91 -29.08
CA PHE A 617 -35.00 -22.54 -28.06
C PHE A 617 -36.42 -22.41 -28.62
N GLN A 618 -36.57 -21.77 -29.78
CA GLN A 618 -37.86 -21.68 -30.48
C GLN A 618 -38.44 -23.07 -30.80
N GLU A 619 -37.60 -23.99 -31.28
CA GLU A 619 -38.00 -25.35 -31.64
C GLU A 619 -38.38 -26.17 -30.39
N VAL A 620 -37.51 -26.17 -29.40
CA VAL A 620 -37.67 -26.91 -28.15
C VAL A 620 -38.89 -26.44 -27.37
N PHE A 621 -39.07 -25.12 -27.25
CA PHE A 621 -40.23 -24.53 -26.56
C PHE A 621 -41.54 -24.98 -27.22
N ARG A 622 -41.63 -24.92 -28.55
CA ARG A 622 -42.84 -25.32 -29.27
C ARG A 622 -43.18 -26.80 -29.08
N ARG A 623 -42.17 -27.67 -29.00
CA ARG A 623 -42.35 -29.11 -28.73
C ARG A 623 -42.82 -29.37 -27.30
N LEU A 624 -42.21 -28.74 -26.29
CA LEU A 624 -42.58 -28.91 -24.87
C LEU A 624 -44.00 -28.41 -24.56
N PHE A 625 -44.40 -27.27 -25.12
CA PHE A 625 -45.73 -26.69 -24.88
C PHE A 625 -46.83 -27.22 -25.82
N GLY A 626 -46.49 -28.02 -26.84
CA GLY A 626 -47.42 -28.50 -27.86
C GLY A 626 -47.99 -27.38 -28.75
N GLY A 627 -47.29 -26.25 -28.84
CA GLY A 627 -47.75 -25.00 -29.44
C GLY A 627 -47.08 -23.77 -28.80
N GLY A 628 -47.50 -22.56 -29.21
CA GLY A 628 -46.92 -21.31 -28.70
C GLY A 628 -45.67 -20.84 -29.45
N LYS A 629 -45.10 -19.71 -29.00
CA LYS A 629 -43.86 -19.11 -29.54
C LYS A 629 -43.04 -18.55 -28.38
N ALA A 630 -41.73 -18.73 -28.39
CA ALA A 630 -40.82 -18.04 -27.47
C ALA A 630 -39.63 -17.52 -28.26
N ASP A 631 -39.04 -16.42 -27.83
CA ASP A 631 -37.89 -15.83 -28.49
C ASP A 631 -36.94 -15.18 -27.47
N MET A 632 -35.69 -14.96 -27.89
CA MET A 632 -34.63 -14.35 -27.07
C MET A 632 -34.10 -13.11 -27.77
N PHE A 633 -33.96 -12.02 -27.03
CA PHE A 633 -33.42 -10.76 -27.52
C PHE A 633 -32.24 -10.32 -26.64
N LEU A 634 -31.29 -9.63 -27.26
CA LEU A 634 -30.23 -8.93 -26.54
C LEU A 634 -30.75 -7.53 -26.19
N GLU A 635 -30.53 -7.09 -24.96
CA GLU A 635 -30.80 -5.71 -24.55
C GLU A 635 -29.90 -4.74 -25.34
N GLU A 636 -30.39 -3.52 -25.56
CA GLU A 636 -29.60 -2.47 -26.22
C GLU A 636 -28.43 -2.05 -25.32
N ALA A 637 -27.24 -2.59 -25.58
CA ALA A 637 -25.98 -2.21 -24.94
C ALA A 637 -24.90 -1.88 -25.98
N GLU A 638 -23.89 -1.08 -25.59
CA GLU A 638 -22.79 -0.70 -26.49
C GLU A 638 -21.92 -1.90 -26.90
N ASP A 639 -21.84 -2.95 -26.07
CA ASP A 639 -21.14 -4.21 -26.39
C ASP A 639 -22.06 -5.43 -26.23
N ILE A 640 -22.08 -6.26 -27.27
CA ILE A 640 -22.82 -7.52 -27.34
C ILE A 640 -22.35 -8.49 -26.24
N LEU A 641 -21.10 -8.39 -25.79
CA LEU A 641 -20.55 -9.23 -24.72
C LEU A 641 -21.05 -8.86 -23.31
N GLU A 642 -21.53 -7.63 -23.12
CA GLU A 642 -22.04 -7.12 -21.84
C GLU A 642 -23.57 -6.96 -21.84
N ALA A 643 -24.21 -7.17 -23.00
CA ALA A 643 -25.65 -7.07 -23.14
C ALA A 643 -26.40 -8.14 -22.31
N GLY A 644 -27.45 -7.71 -21.61
CA GLY A 644 -28.41 -8.61 -20.98
C GLY A 644 -29.20 -9.43 -22.02
N VAL A 645 -29.71 -10.59 -21.62
CA VAL A 645 -30.56 -11.45 -22.45
C VAL A 645 -31.99 -11.42 -21.93
N GLU A 646 -32.91 -10.88 -22.72
CA GLU A 646 -34.34 -10.87 -22.41
C GLU A 646 -35.06 -12.05 -23.10
N ILE A 647 -35.91 -12.75 -22.35
CA ILE A 647 -36.67 -13.91 -22.82
C ILE A 647 -38.15 -13.57 -22.87
N MET A 648 -38.74 -13.65 -24.06
CA MET A 648 -40.17 -13.46 -24.27
C MET A 648 -40.83 -14.78 -24.64
N ALA A 649 -41.85 -15.18 -23.87
CA ALA A 649 -42.58 -16.42 -24.12
C ALA A 649 -44.08 -16.17 -24.30
N ARG A 650 -44.68 -16.92 -25.23
CA ARG A 650 -46.10 -16.94 -25.54
C ARG A 650 -46.62 -18.38 -25.49
N PRO A 651 -47.13 -18.82 -24.34
CA PRO A 651 -47.83 -20.09 -24.21
C PRO A 651 -49.08 -20.15 -25.12
N PRO A 652 -49.54 -21.35 -25.51
CA PRO A 652 -50.71 -21.51 -26.38
C PRO A 652 -51.96 -20.83 -25.76
N GLY A 653 -52.63 -19.96 -26.53
CA GLY A 653 -53.83 -19.24 -26.09
C GLY A 653 -53.61 -17.95 -25.28
N LYS A 654 -52.37 -17.56 -24.97
CA LYS A 654 -52.04 -16.33 -24.21
C LYS A 654 -51.25 -15.30 -25.04
N GLN A 655 -51.13 -14.07 -24.53
CA GLN A 655 -50.30 -13.00 -25.10
C GLN A 655 -48.82 -13.16 -24.69
N THR A 656 -47.91 -12.54 -25.44
CA THR A 656 -46.46 -12.50 -25.15
C THR A 656 -46.20 -11.81 -23.82
N ARG A 657 -45.47 -12.46 -22.91
CA ARG A 657 -45.08 -11.90 -21.61
C ARG A 657 -43.61 -12.20 -21.32
N SER A 658 -42.96 -11.31 -20.57
CA SER A 658 -41.63 -11.55 -20.01
C SER A 658 -41.68 -12.70 -18.98
N ILE A 659 -40.57 -13.44 -18.85
CA ILE A 659 -40.45 -14.64 -18.00
C ILE A 659 -40.86 -14.42 -16.54
N SER A 660 -40.70 -13.20 -16.02
CA SER A 660 -41.08 -12.82 -14.65
C SER A 660 -42.60 -12.77 -14.41
N LEU A 661 -43.41 -12.70 -15.48
CA LEU A 661 -44.86 -12.56 -15.43
C LEU A 661 -45.62 -13.85 -15.78
N LEU A 662 -44.92 -14.98 -15.86
CA LEU A 662 -45.48 -16.31 -16.12
C LEU A 662 -45.87 -17.04 -14.82
N SER A 663 -46.81 -18.00 -14.91
CA SER A 663 -47.14 -18.87 -13.78
C SER A 663 -45.98 -19.80 -13.40
N GLY A 664 -45.94 -20.30 -12.16
CA GLY A 664 -44.82 -21.11 -11.65
C GLY A 664 -44.48 -22.35 -12.51
N GLY A 665 -45.51 -23.06 -13.01
CA GLY A 665 -45.33 -24.19 -13.92
C GLY A 665 -44.83 -23.77 -15.31
N GLU A 666 -45.39 -22.69 -15.88
CA GLU A 666 -44.97 -22.14 -17.18
C GLU A 666 -43.53 -21.58 -17.13
N LYS A 667 -43.13 -20.96 -16.02
CA LYS A 667 -41.77 -20.47 -15.79
C LYS A 667 -40.77 -21.63 -15.74
N SER A 668 -41.13 -22.71 -15.04
CA SER A 668 -40.29 -23.91 -14.94
C SER A 668 -40.12 -24.58 -16.30
N LEU A 669 -41.21 -24.77 -17.07
CA LEU A 669 -41.16 -25.29 -18.44
C LEU A 669 -40.35 -24.42 -19.41
N THR A 670 -40.47 -23.10 -19.31
CA THR A 670 -39.71 -22.16 -20.15
C THR A 670 -38.20 -22.23 -19.83
N ALA A 671 -37.84 -22.35 -18.54
CA ALA A 671 -36.46 -22.53 -18.12
C ALA A 671 -35.88 -23.88 -18.57
N ILE A 672 -36.67 -24.95 -18.45
CA ILE A 672 -36.30 -26.29 -18.95
C ILE A 672 -36.09 -26.25 -20.47
N ALA A 673 -36.98 -25.59 -21.22
CA ALA A 673 -36.85 -25.42 -22.67
C ALA A 673 -35.54 -24.70 -23.06
N LEU A 674 -35.17 -23.65 -22.32
CA LEU A 674 -33.90 -22.93 -22.53
C LEU A 674 -32.70 -23.82 -22.22
N LEU A 675 -32.74 -24.55 -21.11
CA LEU A 675 -31.67 -25.45 -20.69
C LEU A 675 -31.38 -26.50 -21.76
N PHE A 676 -32.44 -27.14 -22.29
CA PHE A 676 -32.30 -28.12 -23.37
C PHE A 676 -31.87 -27.48 -24.70
N ALA A 677 -32.26 -26.25 -25.00
CA ALA A 677 -31.78 -25.54 -26.18
C ALA A 677 -30.26 -25.30 -26.12
N ILE A 678 -29.76 -24.90 -24.94
CA ILE A 678 -28.32 -24.74 -24.69
C ILE A 678 -27.61 -26.10 -24.81
N PHE A 679 -28.16 -27.17 -24.23
CA PHE A 679 -27.59 -28.51 -24.36
C PHE A 679 -27.60 -29.03 -25.80
N LYS A 680 -28.61 -28.70 -26.60
CA LYS A 680 -28.66 -29.06 -28.02
C LYS A 680 -27.55 -28.36 -28.82
N THR A 681 -27.26 -27.10 -28.52
CA THR A 681 -26.18 -26.35 -29.17
C THR A 681 -24.79 -26.85 -28.74
N LYS A 682 -24.63 -27.28 -27.48
CA LYS A 682 -23.38 -27.86 -26.99
C LYS A 682 -23.65 -29.08 -26.10
N PRO A 683 -23.69 -30.29 -26.69
CA PRO A 683 -24.02 -31.50 -25.94
C PRO A 683 -22.98 -31.76 -24.86
N SER A 684 -23.46 -31.94 -23.63
CA SER A 684 -22.63 -32.27 -22.47
C SER A 684 -22.67 -33.77 -22.24
N PRO A 685 -21.55 -34.44 -21.94
CA PRO A 685 -21.49 -35.90 -21.86
C PRO A 685 -22.41 -36.50 -20.78
N PHE A 686 -22.69 -35.76 -19.71
CA PHE A 686 -23.62 -36.13 -18.65
C PHE A 686 -24.50 -34.95 -18.23
N CYS A 687 -25.74 -35.23 -17.86
CA CYS A 687 -26.70 -34.26 -17.37
C CYS A 687 -27.39 -34.80 -16.10
N PHE A 688 -27.34 -34.03 -15.01
CA PHE A 688 -28.02 -34.34 -13.75
C PHE A 688 -29.24 -33.44 -13.60
N LEU A 689 -30.42 -34.04 -13.39
CA LEU A 689 -31.67 -33.33 -13.17
C LEU A 689 -32.24 -33.77 -11.82
N ASP A 690 -32.44 -32.82 -10.90
CA ASP A 690 -32.93 -33.11 -9.55
C ASP A 690 -34.31 -32.46 -9.32
N GLU A 691 -35.34 -33.30 -9.12
CA GLU A 691 -36.74 -32.94 -8.84
C GLU A 691 -37.38 -31.90 -9.77
N ILE A 692 -36.90 -31.79 -11.01
CA ILE A 692 -37.35 -30.80 -11.98
C ILE A 692 -38.82 -31.01 -12.40
N ASP A 693 -39.31 -32.25 -12.30
CA ASP A 693 -40.67 -32.65 -12.65
C ASP A 693 -41.71 -32.44 -11.53
N ALA A 694 -41.29 -32.01 -10.34
CA ALA A 694 -42.17 -31.75 -9.19
C ALA A 694 -43.15 -30.59 -9.44
N ALA A 695 -42.75 -29.60 -10.27
CA ALA A 695 -43.56 -28.43 -10.62
C ALA A 695 -44.38 -28.61 -11.91
N LEU A 696 -44.32 -29.79 -12.55
CA LEU A 696 -44.97 -30.08 -13.82
C LEU A 696 -46.25 -30.88 -13.60
N ASP A 697 -47.29 -30.56 -14.39
CA ASP A 697 -48.51 -31.35 -14.42
C ASP A 697 -48.31 -32.67 -15.20
N GLU A 698 -49.31 -33.54 -15.12
CA GLU A 698 -49.21 -34.91 -15.64
C GLU A 698 -49.05 -34.96 -17.18
N ALA A 699 -49.60 -33.98 -17.90
CA ALA A 699 -49.49 -33.86 -19.36
C ALA A 699 -48.14 -33.28 -19.82
N ASN A 700 -47.58 -32.30 -19.11
CA ASN A 700 -46.27 -31.74 -19.42
C ASN A 700 -45.13 -32.69 -19.01
N ASN A 701 -45.33 -33.52 -17.98
CA ASN A 701 -44.39 -34.58 -17.62
C ASN A 701 -44.19 -35.62 -18.73
N GLU A 702 -45.25 -36.01 -19.46
CA GLU A 702 -45.09 -36.89 -20.62
C GLU A 702 -44.26 -36.25 -21.74
N ARG A 703 -44.48 -34.96 -22.02
CA ARG A 703 -43.74 -34.24 -23.07
C ARG A 703 -42.27 -34.06 -22.70
N PHE A 704 -42.00 -33.75 -21.43
CA PHE A 704 -40.64 -33.72 -20.89
C PHE A 704 -39.95 -35.09 -21.05
N ASN A 705 -40.64 -36.17 -20.70
CA ASN A 705 -40.10 -37.53 -20.80
C ASN A 705 -39.79 -37.96 -22.24
N LEU A 706 -40.65 -37.61 -23.20
CA LEU A 706 -40.39 -37.85 -24.63
C LEU A 706 -39.16 -37.09 -25.12
N MET A 707 -38.98 -35.87 -24.63
CA MET A 707 -37.82 -35.05 -24.99
C MET A 707 -36.53 -35.61 -24.39
N VAL A 708 -36.52 -36.02 -23.12
CA VAL A 708 -35.36 -36.68 -22.49
C VAL A 708 -34.93 -37.92 -23.28
N ARG A 709 -35.87 -38.74 -23.76
CA ARG A 709 -35.57 -39.90 -24.62
C ARG A 709 -34.93 -39.52 -25.95
N GLU A 710 -35.26 -38.37 -26.53
CA GLU A 710 -34.64 -37.90 -27.78
C GLU A 710 -33.17 -37.53 -27.53
N PHE A 711 -32.88 -36.81 -26.45
CA PHE A 711 -31.52 -36.39 -26.08
C PHE A 711 -30.66 -37.51 -25.47
N GLN A 712 -31.27 -38.60 -25.00
CA GLN A 712 -30.58 -39.79 -24.50
C GLN A 712 -29.59 -40.39 -25.51
N LYS A 713 -29.82 -40.19 -26.82
CA LYS A 713 -28.94 -40.68 -27.89
C LYS A 713 -27.57 -40.00 -27.87
N ASP A 714 -27.51 -38.74 -27.43
CA ASP A 714 -26.33 -37.89 -27.51
C ASP A 714 -25.71 -37.60 -26.14
N SER A 715 -26.43 -37.84 -25.04
CA SER A 715 -25.99 -37.50 -23.68
C SER A 715 -26.57 -38.44 -22.62
N GLN A 716 -25.80 -38.70 -21.55
CA GLN A 716 -26.26 -39.54 -20.45
C GLN A 716 -27.05 -38.72 -19.42
N PHE A 717 -28.30 -39.12 -19.16
CA PHE A 717 -29.16 -38.46 -18.17
C PHE A 717 -29.21 -39.23 -16.85
N VAL A 718 -29.02 -38.53 -15.73
CA VAL A 718 -29.26 -39.01 -14.38
C VAL A 718 -30.35 -38.15 -13.76
N ILE A 719 -31.52 -38.73 -13.54
CA ILE A 719 -32.71 -38.00 -13.06
C ILE A 719 -33.06 -38.49 -11.66
N ILE A 720 -33.14 -37.56 -10.71
CA ILE A 720 -33.64 -37.79 -9.36
C ILE A 720 -35.08 -37.27 -9.33
N THR A 721 -36.03 -38.17 -9.09
CA THR A 721 -37.46 -37.86 -9.17
C THR A 721 -38.28 -38.79 -8.28
N HIS A 722 -39.46 -38.33 -7.84
CA HIS A 722 -40.51 -39.14 -7.25
C HIS A 722 -41.70 -39.40 -8.20
N ALA A 723 -41.68 -38.83 -9.41
CA ALA A 723 -42.74 -38.95 -10.39
C ALA A 723 -42.70 -40.30 -11.13
N LYS A 724 -43.76 -41.11 -10.95
CA LYS A 724 -43.85 -42.47 -11.51
C LYS A 724 -43.71 -42.51 -13.04
N ARG A 725 -44.19 -41.47 -13.75
CA ARG A 725 -44.09 -41.38 -15.23
C ARG A 725 -42.67 -41.10 -15.72
N THR A 726 -41.89 -40.34 -14.95
CA THR A 726 -40.46 -40.09 -15.26
C THR A 726 -39.61 -41.32 -14.95
N MET A 727 -39.97 -42.08 -13.91
CA MET A 727 -39.33 -43.37 -13.61
C MET A 727 -39.54 -44.41 -14.71
N SER A 728 -40.67 -44.38 -15.44
CA SER A 728 -40.97 -45.39 -16.47
C SER A 728 -40.17 -45.24 -17.76
N ILE A 729 -39.45 -44.13 -17.95
CA ILE A 729 -38.58 -43.94 -19.12
C ILE A 729 -37.11 -44.30 -18.86
N ALA A 730 -36.74 -44.59 -17.61
CA ALA A 730 -35.38 -44.90 -17.24
C ALA A 730 -35.02 -46.36 -17.59
N ASP A 731 -33.83 -46.60 -18.14
CA ASP A 731 -33.32 -47.98 -18.36
C ASP A 731 -32.91 -48.66 -17.05
N VAL A 732 -32.40 -47.87 -16.10
CA VAL A 732 -31.93 -48.32 -14.79
C VAL A 732 -32.46 -47.38 -13.72
N LEU A 733 -33.16 -47.94 -12.74
CA LEU A 733 -33.59 -47.22 -11.54
C LEU A 733 -32.65 -47.54 -10.37
N PHE A 734 -32.22 -46.49 -9.69
CA PHE A 734 -31.52 -46.58 -8.42
C PHE A 734 -32.44 -46.10 -7.30
N GLY A 735 -32.85 -47.01 -6.43
CA GLY A 735 -33.60 -46.69 -5.22
C GLY A 735 -32.67 -46.52 -4.02
N ILE A 736 -32.84 -45.44 -3.27
CA ILE A 736 -32.14 -45.24 -2.00
C ILE A 736 -33.11 -45.60 -0.87
N THR A 737 -32.76 -46.60 -0.05
CA THR A 737 -33.56 -47.01 1.10
C THR A 737 -32.77 -46.89 2.39
N MET A 738 -33.44 -46.64 3.50
CA MET A 738 -32.84 -46.59 4.83
C MET A 738 -33.38 -47.75 5.68
N GLN A 739 -32.75 -48.93 5.55
CA GLN A 739 -33.10 -50.12 6.35
C GLN A 739 -32.71 -49.94 7.83
N THR A 740 -31.63 -49.19 8.10
CA THR A 740 -31.17 -48.80 9.43
C THR A 740 -31.14 -47.28 9.53
N LYS A 741 -31.61 -46.73 10.65
CA LYS A 741 -31.71 -45.29 10.87
C LYS A 741 -30.33 -44.65 10.75
N GLY A 742 -30.15 -43.75 9.77
CA GLY A 742 -28.89 -43.03 9.51
C GLY A 742 -27.95 -43.67 8.49
N VAL A 743 -28.25 -44.85 7.94
CA VAL A 743 -27.45 -45.49 6.88
C VAL A 743 -28.28 -45.72 5.63
N SER A 744 -27.98 -44.96 4.58
CA SER A 744 -28.59 -45.11 3.26
C SER A 744 -27.96 -46.27 2.49
N LYS A 745 -28.80 -47.20 2.02
CA LYS A 745 -28.41 -48.36 1.21
C LYS A 745 -29.00 -48.23 -0.19
N LYS A 746 -28.17 -48.48 -1.20
CA LYS A 746 -28.57 -48.44 -2.62
C LYS A 746 -29.17 -49.79 -3.04
N ILE A 747 -30.29 -49.72 -3.74
CA ILE A 747 -30.93 -50.82 -4.48
C ILE A 747 -30.97 -50.40 -5.95
N SER A 748 -30.72 -51.32 -6.88
CA SER A 748 -30.81 -51.06 -8.32
C SER A 748 -31.73 -52.05 -9.00
N VAL A 749 -32.56 -51.56 -9.92
CA VAL A 749 -33.45 -52.36 -10.77
C VAL A 749 -33.19 -51.93 -12.22
N ARG A 750 -32.97 -52.89 -13.12
CA ARG A 750 -32.84 -52.64 -14.57
C ARG A 750 -34.12 -53.14 -15.25
N PHE A 751 -34.71 -52.32 -16.12
CA PHE A 751 -35.85 -52.74 -16.93
C PHE A 751 -35.33 -53.36 -18.22
N ASP A 752 -35.39 -54.69 -18.35
CA ASP A 752 -35.09 -55.36 -19.62
C ASP A 752 -36.32 -55.27 -20.54
N LYS A 753 -36.06 -55.04 -21.84
CA LYS A 753 -37.10 -54.97 -22.88
C LYS A 753 -37.77 -56.34 -23.02
N PHE A 754 -39.08 -56.38 -22.82
CA PHE A 754 -39.92 -57.51 -23.25
C PHE A 754 -40.00 -57.46 -24.79
N ASP A 755 -39.32 -58.39 -25.46
CA ASP A 755 -39.58 -58.69 -26.88
C ASP A 755 -40.87 -59.52 -26.95
N GLU A 756 -41.87 -59.03 -27.69
CA GLU A 756 -43.04 -59.80 -28.10
C GLU A 756 -42.61 -60.80 -29.19
N GLU A 757 -42.25 -62.03 -28.81
CA GLU A 757 -42.29 -63.17 -29.72
C GLU A 757 -43.70 -63.78 -29.70
N GLU A 758 -44.36 -63.73 -30.86
CA GLU A 758 -45.64 -64.37 -31.15
C GLU A 758 -45.63 -65.86 -30.80
N GLU A 759 -46.76 -66.32 -30.24
CA GLU A 759 -47.12 -67.73 -30.10
C GLU A 759 -46.86 -68.51 -31.39
N THR A 760 -45.97 -69.51 -31.34
CA THR A 760 -46.21 -70.77 -32.06
C THR A 760 -45.74 -72.00 -31.26
N VAL A 761 -46.72 -72.63 -30.60
CA VAL A 761 -47.04 -74.07 -30.66
C VAL A 761 -46.02 -75.09 -30.09
N ALA A 762 -46.45 -75.67 -28.96
CA ALA A 762 -46.55 -77.11 -28.63
C ALA A 762 -45.36 -77.92 -28.07
N VAL A 763 -45.62 -78.40 -26.84
CA VAL A 763 -45.47 -79.79 -26.34
C VAL A 763 -44.05 -80.26 -26.04
N ALA A 764 -43.69 -80.28 -24.75
CA ALA A 764 -43.82 -81.44 -23.86
C ALA A 764 -43.54 -81.03 -22.40
#